data_AF-A0A2R4X402-F1
#
_entry.id   AF-A0A2R4X402-F1
#
_cell.length_a   1.000
_cell.length_b   1.000
_cell.length_c   1.000
_cell.angle_alpha   90.00
_cell.angle_beta   90.00
_cell.angle_gamma   90.00
#
_symmetry.space_group_name_H-M   'P 1'
#
loop_
_entity.id
_entity.type
_entity.pdbx_description
1 polymer ?
#
loop_
_entity_poly.entity_id
_entity_poly.type
_entity_poly.pdbx_seq_one_letter_code
_entity_poly.pdbx_strand_id
1 'polypeptide(L)'
;MTGGSNWDDFVDNSPIFKSSELSDYDKAEWPRKIDYIAKRVSEGEYVVGNIDNQQLLSDGWDVEDKARDYYLEGIAALTGDRTRETALPDTFDIGALLVEFQELRGGLADVNRDEIPAGEILSRLLTRTIQRQSSGSRADLASQLRPDTETPRELVAELTSAPELADVVSDAVPDTDNPSTLAKELASLDLSTELWDHQLESLALWLHHGSNGYVDMATATGKTVLGLAAVAHTVDSGSLHPADQHRLEDIFDGAVPEPDSQRPNNVLIVTTDDLLGIQWSRLFQEHCHTPEEFTRVTNRGIQLPRMEIEIRSAGSLDDLDPADYGLAIFDEVHNYGSKSGWGDNLVSFVDSVCPVLALTGSVTEPFKLTVRRANKNFPVLYRYTHELALADGVIPDFEWTLWFTDVIESDALDRLRTTSDRIQEMITYEEGKLHVERSAVASVAPELEEETCEAIAGKYTSGTALANQLREVGGGETAPTEWLESLAKGLSDRTLDRLNLSADLDAIVTEAERSLAEKRPTLVLTRTYGETKALWQQLYDGSDDRVVERLEAGGSAEEHASTIREFDEAETEEKVLIGPGNRIGQGNDIHSVEVGINIAKPGSGVNATLVQRLGRLLRDAGSKDTVDFYHVMGVQPRDTAVEPDGESFVQTVSEFFGQVIEPDTDGILKSPTVRVNNTVSKDVAALERLGADSLRLDARGTVIEAAYAAAIQETPLDKPAVETDWFSAAYGVTTPSQEMVSTDDQQQDEDDRENDNQTPLSPLAEHYDAFRSLGIIHRGLQNIGLSEIDHEDPFQQWVRLVKRILNEEGFGEQSVGYGSQLAASEAVDIDDYREFYGDGKRITEFETVTVTQPPSAVLALIGDRFANLDTWYVPLAPDSETPLPVLVESQAELRRAKALLEEFASMPPEQSFTEDQENRDTSQSVKKQPENTQAENELADTPVADVRGVSSAAAEAFSAAGFETLSDLQTATDEELVSVEGPSEQRIKLIRASIGRI
;
A
#
# COMPACT_ATOMS: atom_id res chain seq x y z
N MET A 1 -58.07 -76.42 -37.61
CA MET A 1 -57.59 -77.78 -37.23
C MET A 1 -56.22 -77.92 -37.83
N THR A 2 -55.11 -78.11 -37.13
CA THR A 2 -54.73 -78.45 -35.75
C THR A 2 -53.20 -78.27 -35.80
N GLY A 3 -52.58 -77.45 -34.96
CA GLY A 3 -52.14 -77.84 -33.62
C GLY A 3 -50.60 -77.92 -33.62
N GLY A 4 -49.96 -77.15 -32.74
CA GLY A 4 -48.50 -76.98 -32.68
C GLY A 4 -47.76 -77.93 -31.74
N SER A 5 -46.44 -77.70 -31.66
CA SER A 5 -45.56 -77.82 -30.49
C SER A 5 -44.29 -77.01 -30.81
N ASN A 6 -44.05 -75.84 -30.21
CA ASN A 6 -43.32 -75.61 -28.95
C ASN A 6 -42.06 -76.46 -28.77
N TRP A 7 -40.91 -75.76 -28.77
CA TRP A 7 -39.66 -75.88 -27.98
C TRP A 7 -38.75 -74.78 -28.59
N ASP A 8 -38.86 -73.51 -28.16
CA ASP A 8 -38.25 -72.98 -26.92
C ASP A 8 -36.91 -73.64 -26.62
N ASP A 9 -35.84 -73.02 -27.12
CA ASP A 9 -34.63 -72.79 -26.36
C ASP A 9 -34.05 -71.44 -26.83
N PHE A 10 -34.41 -70.40 -26.07
CA PHE A 10 -33.62 -69.18 -25.92
C PHE A 10 -32.19 -69.60 -25.58
N VAL A 11 -31.25 -69.51 -26.54
CA VAL A 11 -29.83 -69.47 -26.18
C VAL A 11 -29.57 -68.05 -25.71
N ASP A 12 -29.57 -67.95 -24.39
CA ASP A 12 -29.19 -66.80 -23.57
C ASP A 12 -27.90 -66.17 -24.12
N ASN A 13 -28.05 -65.01 -24.76
CA ASN A 13 -26.97 -64.19 -25.32
C ASN A 13 -26.61 -63.05 -24.35
N SER A 14 -26.65 -63.32 -23.04
CA SER A 14 -25.97 -62.48 -22.07
C SER A 14 -25.20 -63.33 -21.06
N PRO A 15 -23.87 -63.17 -20.98
CA PRO A 15 -22.98 -62.79 -22.08
C PRO A 15 -21.59 -63.45 -21.94
N ILE A 16 -20.88 -63.51 -23.06
CA ILE A 16 -19.44 -63.78 -23.10
C ILE A 16 -18.71 -62.89 -22.07
N PHE A 17 -19.10 -61.61 -21.97
CA PHE A 17 -18.55 -60.61 -21.04
C PHE A 17 -18.54 -61.05 -19.58
N LYS A 18 -19.69 -61.45 -19.00
CA LYS A 18 -19.74 -61.90 -17.60
C LYS A 18 -18.91 -63.16 -17.39
N SER A 19 -18.98 -64.09 -18.35
CA SER A 19 -18.29 -65.38 -18.26
C SER A 19 -16.77 -65.29 -18.44
N SER A 20 -16.27 -64.24 -19.10
CA SER A 20 -14.84 -64.04 -19.35
C SER A 20 -14.20 -63.04 -18.39
N GLU A 21 -14.90 -61.96 -18.02
CA GLU A 21 -14.31 -60.86 -17.26
C GLU A 21 -14.76 -60.80 -15.79
N LEU A 22 -15.95 -61.30 -15.46
CA LEU A 22 -16.56 -61.11 -14.14
C LEU A 22 -16.75 -62.41 -13.34
N SER A 23 -16.55 -63.58 -13.96
CA SER A 23 -16.84 -64.89 -13.34
C SER A 23 -16.02 -65.20 -12.10
N ASP A 24 -14.83 -64.62 -12.02
CA ASP A 24 -13.85 -64.87 -10.95
C ASP A 24 -13.94 -63.82 -9.82
N TYR A 25 -14.88 -62.88 -9.92
CA TYR A 25 -15.02 -61.75 -9.01
C TYR A 25 -16.39 -61.77 -8.31
N ASP A 26 -16.40 -61.37 -7.04
CA ASP A 26 -17.66 -61.17 -6.33
C ASP A 26 -18.44 -59.99 -6.92
N LYS A 27 -19.78 -59.99 -6.78
CA LYS A 27 -20.63 -58.93 -7.35
C LYS A 27 -20.19 -57.52 -6.95
N ALA A 28 -19.76 -57.33 -5.70
CA ALA A 28 -19.27 -56.03 -5.21
C ALA A 28 -17.93 -55.60 -5.85
N GLU A 29 -17.20 -56.52 -6.47
CA GLU A 29 -15.93 -56.23 -7.18
C GLU A 29 -16.15 -55.95 -8.67
N TRP A 30 -17.34 -56.24 -9.22
CA TRP A 30 -17.66 -56.01 -10.63
C TRP A 30 -17.45 -54.57 -11.07
N PRO A 31 -17.88 -53.51 -10.33
CA PRO A 31 -17.67 -52.13 -10.76
C PRO A 31 -16.18 -51.81 -10.91
N ARG A 32 -15.33 -52.26 -9.97
CA ARG A 32 -13.88 -52.05 -10.05
C ARG A 32 -13.24 -52.69 -11.28
N LYS A 33 -13.69 -53.89 -11.64
CA LYS A 33 -13.19 -54.61 -12.83
C LYS A 33 -13.68 -53.93 -14.12
N ILE A 34 -14.92 -53.44 -14.14
CA ILE A 34 -15.47 -52.70 -15.28
C ILE A 34 -14.81 -51.32 -15.43
N ASP A 35 -14.52 -50.59 -14.33
CA ASP A 35 -13.70 -49.36 -14.35
C ASP A 35 -12.35 -49.60 -15.02
N TYR A 36 -11.70 -50.74 -14.72
CA TYR A 36 -10.45 -51.13 -15.35
C TYR A 36 -10.61 -51.40 -16.84
N ILE A 37 -11.70 -52.04 -17.26
CA ILE A 37 -11.99 -52.28 -18.69
C ILE A 37 -12.22 -50.96 -19.41
N ALA A 38 -13.03 -50.05 -18.84
CA ALA A 38 -13.25 -48.72 -19.40
C ALA A 38 -11.94 -47.94 -19.57
N LYS A 39 -11.02 -48.01 -18.58
CA LYS A 39 -9.67 -47.45 -18.71
C LYS A 39 -8.88 -48.07 -19.87
N ARG A 40 -9.01 -49.37 -20.10
CA ARG A 40 -8.32 -50.04 -21.21
C ARG A 40 -8.92 -49.66 -22.56
N VAL A 41 -10.23 -49.44 -22.62
CA VAL A 41 -10.95 -48.95 -23.79
C VAL A 41 -10.54 -47.51 -24.12
N SER A 42 -10.38 -46.63 -23.13
CA SER A 42 -9.87 -45.27 -23.36
C SER A 42 -8.41 -45.23 -23.85
N GLU A 43 -7.61 -46.24 -23.49
CA GLU A 43 -6.23 -46.41 -24.00
C GLU A 43 -6.17 -47.05 -25.40
N GLY A 44 -7.30 -47.52 -25.95
CA GLY A 44 -7.41 -48.22 -27.23
C GLY A 44 -8.32 -49.44 -27.19
N GLU A 45 -8.29 -50.30 -28.20
CA GLU A 45 -9.24 -51.43 -28.29
C GLU A 45 -9.01 -52.51 -27.21
N TYR A 46 -10.10 -53.00 -26.58
CA TYR A 46 -10.08 -54.08 -25.60
C TYR A 46 -10.86 -55.31 -26.09
N VAL A 47 -10.24 -56.49 -26.08
CA VAL A 47 -10.88 -57.73 -26.55
C VAL A 47 -11.39 -58.56 -25.37
N VAL A 48 -12.67 -58.92 -25.42
CA VAL A 48 -13.37 -59.73 -24.42
C VAL A 48 -13.74 -61.09 -25.00
N GLY A 49 -13.62 -62.16 -24.20
CA GLY A 49 -14.02 -63.51 -24.59
C GLY A 49 -12.87 -64.48 -24.87
N ASN A 50 -13.20 -65.74 -25.12
CA ASN A 50 -12.21 -66.80 -25.38
C ASN A 50 -11.73 -66.80 -26.84
N ILE A 51 -10.64 -67.52 -27.13
CA ILE A 51 -10.01 -67.61 -28.47
C ILE A 51 -11.02 -67.92 -29.59
N ASP A 52 -12.08 -68.67 -29.30
CA ASP A 52 -13.11 -69.08 -30.27
C ASP A 52 -14.31 -68.11 -30.37
N ASN A 53 -14.41 -67.10 -29.50
CA ASN A 53 -15.56 -66.19 -29.42
C ASN A 53 -15.16 -64.83 -28.80
N GLN A 54 -14.42 -64.03 -29.58
CA GLN A 54 -13.91 -62.72 -29.18
C GLN A 54 -14.88 -61.60 -29.59
N GLN A 55 -15.08 -60.64 -28.70
CA GLN A 55 -15.79 -59.39 -28.92
C GLN A 55 -14.83 -58.23 -28.68
N LEU A 56 -14.87 -57.22 -29.55
CA LEU A 56 -14.06 -56.02 -29.41
C LEU A 56 -14.91 -54.96 -28.70
N LEU A 57 -14.33 -54.29 -27.72
CA LEU A 57 -14.85 -53.06 -27.14
C LEU A 57 -13.93 -51.93 -27.59
N SER A 58 -14.51 -50.93 -28.24
CA SER A 58 -13.77 -49.84 -28.89
C SER A 58 -14.16 -48.46 -28.39
N ASP A 59 -15.34 -48.30 -27.79
CA ASP A 59 -15.86 -47.03 -27.29
C ASP A 59 -16.74 -47.22 -26.03
N GLY A 60 -17.27 -46.12 -25.50
CA GLY A 60 -18.18 -46.12 -24.36
C GLY A 60 -19.49 -46.86 -24.63
N TRP A 61 -20.01 -46.82 -25.86
CA TRP A 61 -21.25 -47.50 -26.22
C TRP A 61 -21.13 -49.03 -26.14
N ASP A 62 -19.98 -49.57 -26.57
CA ASP A 62 -19.66 -50.99 -26.42
C ASP A 62 -19.61 -51.40 -24.93
N VAL A 63 -19.12 -50.53 -24.04
CA VAL A 63 -19.10 -50.75 -22.59
C VAL A 63 -20.52 -50.69 -22.02
N GLU A 64 -21.34 -49.73 -22.47
CA GLU A 64 -22.73 -49.58 -22.06
C GLU A 64 -23.57 -50.82 -22.39
N ASP A 65 -23.57 -51.26 -23.66
CA ASP A 65 -24.36 -52.41 -24.13
C ASP A 65 -23.99 -53.72 -23.41
N LYS A 66 -22.73 -53.87 -22.99
CA LYS A 66 -22.22 -55.15 -22.44
C LYS A 66 -22.10 -55.18 -20.92
N ALA A 67 -21.90 -54.03 -20.27
CA ALA A 67 -21.51 -53.97 -18.86
C ALA A 67 -22.50 -53.23 -17.95
N ARG A 68 -23.42 -52.40 -18.49
CA ARG A 68 -24.35 -51.55 -17.70
C ARG A 68 -25.03 -52.29 -16.55
N ASP A 69 -25.74 -53.36 -16.85
CA ASP A 69 -26.52 -54.11 -15.85
C ASP A 69 -25.62 -54.70 -14.76
N TYR A 70 -24.45 -55.22 -15.14
CA TYR A 70 -23.47 -55.74 -14.18
C TYR A 70 -22.84 -54.64 -13.33
N TYR A 71 -22.67 -53.45 -13.90
CA TYR A 71 -22.16 -52.30 -13.19
C TYR A 71 -23.14 -51.86 -12.09
N LEU A 72 -24.42 -51.66 -12.43
CA LEU A 72 -25.46 -51.26 -11.49
C LEU A 72 -25.75 -52.36 -10.44
N GLU A 73 -25.78 -53.64 -10.84
CA GLU A 73 -25.84 -54.76 -9.90
C GLU A 73 -24.66 -54.76 -8.93
N GLY A 74 -23.47 -54.42 -9.43
CA GLY A 74 -22.25 -54.33 -8.64
C GLY A 74 -22.27 -53.15 -7.66
N ILE A 75 -22.73 -51.97 -8.08
CA ILE A 75 -22.90 -50.79 -7.22
C ILE A 75 -23.93 -51.06 -6.12
N ALA A 76 -25.05 -51.70 -6.46
CA ALA A 76 -26.06 -52.11 -5.48
C ALA A 76 -25.48 -53.12 -4.46
N ALA A 77 -24.66 -54.07 -4.91
CA ALA A 77 -23.98 -55.02 -4.03
C ALA A 77 -22.91 -54.34 -3.15
N LEU A 78 -22.18 -53.37 -3.68
CA LEU A 78 -21.13 -52.62 -2.99
C LEU A 78 -21.69 -51.71 -1.89
N THR A 79 -22.81 -51.06 -2.17
CA THR A 79 -23.47 -50.09 -1.26
C THR A 79 -24.48 -50.76 -0.32
N GLY A 80 -24.90 -51.99 -0.63
CA GLY A 80 -25.94 -52.72 0.09
C GLY A 80 -27.36 -52.25 -0.23
N ASP A 81 -27.55 -51.41 -1.25
CA ASP A 81 -28.82 -50.83 -1.64
C ASP A 81 -29.30 -51.35 -3.00
N ARG A 82 -30.28 -52.25 -2.97
CA ARG A 82 -30.84 -52.88 -4.17
C ARG A 82 -31.62 -51.92 -5.06
N THR A 83 -32.04 -50.76 -4.56
CA THR A 83 -32.79 -49.78 -5.37
C THR A 83 -31.91 -49.17 -6.48
N ARG A 84 -30.59 -49.23 -6.31
CA ARG A 84 -29.59 -48.74 -7.26
C ARG A 84 -29.44 -49.60 -8.51
N GLU A 85 -29.92 -50.85 -8.50
CA GLU A 85 -29.90 -51.75 -9.67
C GLU A 85 -30.66 -51.14 -10.87
N THR A 86 -31.64 -50.27 -10.61
CA THR A 86 -32.50 -49.65 -11.64
C THR A 86 -32.72 -48.14 -11.39
N ALA A 87 -31.83 -47.48 -10.63
CA ALA A 87 -32.04 -46.09 -10.23
C ALA A 87 -31.86 -45.10 -11.39
N LEU A 88 -30.86 -45.33 -12.25
CA LEU A 88 -30.58 -44.47 -13.40
C LEU A 88 -31.44 -44.87 -14.61
N PRO A 89 -31.94 -43.89 -15.39
CA PRO A 89 -32.75 -44.18 -16.59
C PRO A 89 -31.89 -44.85 -17.67
N ASP A 90 -32.50 -45.69 -18.50
CA ASP A 90 -31.84 -46.37 -19.64
C ASP A 90 -31.27 -45.40 -20.69
N THR A 91 -31.68 -44.13 -20.64
CA THR A 91 -31.15 -43.06 -21.49
C THR A 91 -29.84 -42.47 -21.00
N PHE A 92 -29.43 -42.76 -19.75
CA PHE A 92 -28.18 -42.28 -19.17
C PHE A 92 -27.07 -43.28 -19.48
N ASP A 93 -26.12 -42.91 -20.35
CA ASP A 93 -25.04 -43.78 -20.82
C ASP A 93 -23.91 -43.87 -19.77
N ILE A 94 -23.88 -44.99 -19.03
CA ILE A 94 -22.85 -45.24 -18.01
C ILE A 94 -21.53 -45.59 -18.69
N GLY A 95 -21.56 -46.38 -19.77
CA GLY A 95 -20.37 -46.77 -20.51
C GLY A 95 -19.57 -45.58 -21.04
N ALA A 96 -20.24 -44.59 -21.65
CA ALA A 96 -19.64 -43.34 -22.09
C ALA A 96 -18.99 -42.59 -20.92
N LEU A 97 -19.75 -42.34 -19.84
CA LEU A 97 -19.24 -41.67 -18.64
C LEU A 97 -17.97 -42.35 -18.08
N LEU A 98 -17.95 -43.69 -18.02
CA LEU A 98 -16.81 -44.44 -17.49
C LEU A 98 -15.55 -44.28 -18.36
N VAL A 99 -15.69 -44.28 -19.68
CA VAL A 99 -14.57 -44.12 -20.62
C VAL A 99 -14.09 -42.67 -20.61
N GLU A 100 -14.99 -41.71 -20.72
CA GLU A 100 -14.69 -40.28 -20.72
C GLU A 100 -14.02 -39.83 -19.42
N PHE A 101 -14.50 -40.30 -18.26
CA PHE A 101 -13.86 -40.02 -16.97
C PHE A 101 -12.40 -40.50 -16.94
N GLN A 102 -12.07 -41.63 -17.58
CA GLN A 102 -10.69 -42.13 -17.63
C GLN A 102 -9.82 -41.34 -18.59
N GLU A 103 -10.36 -40.85 -19.71
CA GLU A 103 -9.67 -39.97 -20.66
C GLU A 103 -9.31 -38.63 -20.00
N LEU A 104 -10.29 -37.99 -19.35
CA LEU A 104 -10.12 -36.72 -18.64
C LEU A 104 -9.13 -36.86 -17.47
N ARG A 105 -9.20 -37.96 -16.71
CA ARG A 105 -8.22 -38.25 -15.64
C ARG A 105 -6.81 -38.47 -16.18
N GLY A 106 -6.66 -39.02 -17.39
CA GLY A 106 -5.37 -39.17 -18.07
C GLY A 106 -4.75 -37.83 -18.43
N GLY A 107 -5.55 -36.88 -18.96
CA GLY A 107 -5.10 -35.53 -19.30
C GLY A 107 -4.81 -34.62 -18.10
N LEU A 108 -5.48 -34.86 -16.97
CA LEU A 108 -5.24 -34.13 -15.71
C LEU A 108 -3.96 -34.55 -14.97
N ALA A 109 -3.38 -35.71 -15.29
CA ALA A 109 -2.13 -36.17 -14.67
C ALA A 109 -0.92 -35.27 -15.02
N ASP A 110 -1.03 -34.45 -16.07
CA ASP A 110 -0.02 -33.46 -16.47
C ASP A 110 -0.18 -32.10 -15.75
N VAL A 111 -1.29 -31.89 -15.02
CA VAL A 111 -1.53 -30.69 -14.20
C VAL A 111 -0.88 -30.91 -12.84
N ASN A 112 0.30 -30.32 -12.64
CA ASN A 112 1.19 -30.54 -11.50
C ASN A 112 0.59 -30.07 -10.15
N ARG A 113 -0.26 -30.89 -9.52
CA ARG A 113 -0.81 -30.69 -8.16
C ARG A 113 -0.60 -31.98 -7.35
N ASP A 114 0.48 -32.02 -6.57
CA ASP A 114 0.86 -33.18 -5.74
C ASP A 114 -0.12 -33.45 -4.57
N GLU A 115 -1.08 -32.55 -4.29
CA GLU A 115 -1.91 -32.57 -3.09
C GLU A 115 -3.35 -33.12 -3.29
N ILE A 116 -3.90 -33.13 -4.52
CA ILE A 116 -5.28 -33.56 -4.79
C ILE A 116 -5.30 -34.59 -5.94
N PRO A 117 -5.89 -35.79 -5.76
CA PRO A 117 -5.99 -36.80 -6.82
C PRO A 117 -6.78 -36.30 -8.04
N ALA A 118 -6.27 -36.55 -9.25
CA ALA A 118 -6.92 -36.13 -10.50
C ALA A 118 -8.39 -36.58 -10.68
N GLY A 119 -8.79 -37.69 -10.03
CA GLY A 119 -10.18 -38.13 -10.02
C GLY A 119 -11.09 -37.24 -9.18
N GLU A 120 -10.60 -36.77 -8.03
CA GLU A 120 -11.30 -35.83 -7.16
C GLU A 120 -11.47 -34.46 -7.82
N ILE A 121 -10.43 -34.02 -8.54
CA ILE A 121 -10.47 -32.80 -9.37
C ILE A 121 -11.65 -32.82 -10.33
N LEU A 122 -11.78 -33.93 -11.07
CA LEU A 122 -12.85 -34.12 -12.05
C LEU A 122 -14.24 -34.19 -11.39
N SER A 123 -14.35 -34.86 -10.24
CA SER A 123 -15.59 -34.94 -9.46
C SER A 123 -16.07 -33.57 -8.95
N ARG A 124 -15.15 -32.74 -8.45
CA ARG A 124 -15.44 -31.37 -8.00
C ARG A 124 -15.98 -30.50 -9.14
N LEU A 125 -15.35 -30.56 -10.32
CA LEU A 125 -15.79 -29.83 -11.51
C LEU A 125 -17.20 -30.24 -11.95
N LEU A 126 -17.43 -31.55 -12.09
CA LEU A 126 -18.74 -32.08 -12.50
C LEU A 126 -19.82 -31.66 -11.51
N THR A 127 -19.56 -31.80 -10.20
CA THR A 127 -20.51 -31.42 -9.14
C THR A 127 -20.85 -29.93 -9.22
N ARG A 128 -19.85 -29.06 -9.44
CA ARG A 128 -20.07 -27.61 -9.62
C ARG A 128 -20.90 -27.30 -10.87
N THR A 129 -20.58 -27.91 -12.02
CA THR A 129 -21.35 -27.68 -13.26
C THR A 129 -22.80 -28.15 -13.10
N ILE A 130 -23.02 -29.30 -12.45
CA ILE A 130 -24.37 -29.79 -12.11
C ILE A 130 -25.10 -28.80 -11.21
N GLN A 131 -24.44 -28.25 -10.18
CA GLN A 131 -25.04 -27.25 -9.29
C GLN A 131 -25.41 -25.96 -10.03
N ARG A 132 -24.54 -25.47 -10.93
CA ARG A 132 -24.78 -24.27 -11.73
C ARG A 132 -25.96 -24.42 -12.71
N GLN A 133 -26.09 -25.60 -13.32
CA GLN A 133 -27.15 -25.90 -14.29
C GLN A 133 -28.48 -26.32 -13.62
N SER A 134 -28.44 -26.72 -12.35
CA SER A 134 -29.63 -27.15 -11.60
C SER A 134 -30.43 -25.96 -11.07
N SER A 135 -31.77 -26.06 -11.14
CA SER A 135 -32.69 -25.05 -10.61
C SER A 135 -33.84 -25.68 -9.83
N GLY A 136 -34.39 -24.93 -8.86
CA GLY A 136 -35.49 -25.39 -7.99
C GLY A 136 -35.12 -26.63 -7.17
N SER A 137 -36.02 -27.61 -7.09
CA SER A 137 -35.84 -28.84 -6.29
C SER A 137 -34.62 -29.70 -6.69
N ARG A 138 -34.07 -29.51 -7.89
CA ARG A 138 -32.84 -30.19 -8.34
C ARG A 138 -31.58 -29.56 -7.74
N ALA A 139 -31.58 -28.25 -7.46
CA ALA A 139 -30.46 -27.57 -6.82
C ALA A 139 -30.23 -28.09 -5.39
N ASP A 140 -31.31 -28.39 -4.67
CA ASP A 140 -31.26 -29.00 -3.33
C ASP A 140 -30.66 -30.42 -3.33
N LEU A 141 -30.83 -31.18 -4.42
CA LEU A 141 -30.22 -32.51 -4.58
C LEU A 141 -28.76 -32.40 -5.04
N ALA A 142 -28.47 -31.48 -5.96
CA ALA A 142 -27.11 -31.22 -6.45
C ALA A 142 -26.17 -30.73 -5.36
N SER A 143 -26.67 -29.99 -4.36
CA SER A 143 -25.89 -29.55 -3.20
C SER A 143 -25.58 -30.67 -2.19
N GLN A 144 -26.28 -31.81 -2.28
CA GLN A 144 -26.06 -32.97 -1.41
C GLN A 144 -25.05 -33.98 -1.98
N LEU A 145 -24.64 -33.82 -3.25
CA LEU A 145 -23.63 -34.65 -3.89
C LEU A 145 -22.28 -34.46 -3.20
N ARG A 146 -21.57 -35.57 -3.00
CA ARG A 146 -20.21 -35.54 -2.43
C ARG A 146 -19.19 -35.14 -3.52
N PRO A 147 -18.45 -34.03 -3.35
CA PRO A 147 -17.50 -33.58 -4.35
C PRO A 147 -16.17 -34.35 -4.29
N ASP A 148 -15.87 -35.03 -3.18
CA ASP A 148 -14.60 -35.70 -2.87
C ASP A 148 -14.45 -37.11 -3.49
N THR A 149 -15.15 -37.42 -4.59
CA THR A 149 -15.08 -38.76 -5.21
C THR A 149 -13.87 -38.91 -6.13
N GLU A 150 -13.08 -39.97 -5.99
CA GLU A 150 -11.83 -40.16 -6.76
C GLU A 150 -12.00 -41.10 -7.95
N THR A 151 -13.07 -41.89 -7.98
CA THR A 151 -13.26 -42.96 -8.97
C THR A 151 -14.62 -42.92 -9.64
N PRO A 152 -14.74 -43.39 -10.91
CA PRO A 152 -16.01 -43.39 -11.63
C PRO A 152 -17.12 -44.12 -10.86
N ARG A 153 -16.80 -45.23 -10.20
CA ARG A 153 -17.77 -46.00 -9.40
C ARG A 153 -18.29 -45.25 -8.17
N GLU A 154 -17.50 -44.36 -7.58
CA GLU A 154 -17.94 -43.53 -6.46
C GLU A 154 -18.88 -42.43 -6.97
N LEU A 155 -18.53 -41.79 -8.08
CA LEU A 155 -19.40 -40.83 -8.76
C LEU A 155 -20.74 -41.47 -9.15
N VAL A 156 -20.74 -42.63 -9.83
CA VAL A 156 -21.98 -43.34 -10.19
C VAL A 156 -22.76 -43.77 -8.95
N ALA A 157 -22.09 -44.16 -7.86
CA ALA A 157 -22.76 -44.47 -6.60
C ALA A 157 -23.47 -43.22 -6.01
N GLU A 158 -22.88 -42.04 -6.08
CA GLU A 158 -23.54 -40.78 -5.67
C GLU A 158 -24.73 -40.46 -6.60
N LEU A 159 -24.55 -40.56 -7.93
CA LEU A 159 -25.62 -40.30 -8.90
C LEU A 159 -26.83 -41.22 -8.74
N THR A 160 -26.61 -42.51 -8.41
CA THR A 160 -27.71 -43.45 -8.13
C THR A 160 -28.51 -43.10 -6.88
N SER A 161 -28.00 -42.21 -6.01
CA SER A 161 -28.74 -41.69 -4.85
C SER A 161 -29.62 -40.47 -5.17
N ALA A 162 -29.37 -39.81 -6.31
CA ALA A 162 -30.12 -38.66 -6.82
C ALA A 162 -30.40 -38.81 -8.33
N PRO A 163 -31.16 -39.85 -8.76
CA PRO A 163 -31.38 -40.16 -10.18
C PRO A 163 -32.10 -39.05 -10.96
N GLU A 164 -32.76 -38.12 -10.27
CA GLU A 164 -33.41 -36.93 -10.85
C GLU A 164 -32.43 -35.94 -11.50
N LEU A 165 -31.12 -36.08 -11.23
CA LEU A 165 -30.03 -35.29 -11.80
C LEU A 165 -29.39 -35.93 -13.04
N ALA A 166 -29.79 -37.14 -13.44
CA ALA A 166 -29.13 -37.90 -14.49
C ALA A 166 -29.07 -37.15 -15.84
N ASP A 167 -30.11 -36.41 -16.21
CA ASP A 167 -30.13 -35.56 -17.41
C ASP A 167 -29.15 -34.39 -17.32
N VAL A 168 -29.10 -33.71 -16.17
CA VAL A 168 -28.17 -32.59 -15.91
C VAL A 168 -26.72 -33.07 -15.93
N VAL A 169 -26.45 -34.28 -15.42
CA VAL A 169 -25.11 -34.85 -15.38
C VAL A 169 -24.61 -35.15 -16.79
N SER A 170 -25.45 -35.71 -17.66
CA SER A 170 -25.07 -35.93 -19.07
C SER A 170 -24.70 -34.64 -19.80
N ASP A 171 -25.36 -33.53 -19.47
CA ASP A 171 -25.05 -32.21 -20.02
C ASP A 171 -23.84 -31.53 -19.35
N ALA A 172 -23.43 -32.01 -18.17
CA ALA A 172 -22.32 -31.48 -17.38
C ALA A 172 -20.99 -32.20 -17.64
N VAL A 173 -21.00 -33.40 -18.25
CA VAL A 173 -19.77 -34.10 -18.62
C VAL A 173 -19.08 -33.35 -19.77
N PRO A 174 -17.81 -32.94 -19.62
CA PRO A 174 -17.09 -32.25 -20.68
C PRO A 174 -16.89 -33.15 -21.91
N ASP A 175 -17.11 -32.59 -23.09
CA ASP A 175 -16.87 -33.27 -24.38
C ASP A 175 -15.38 -33.66 -24.51
N THR A 176 -15.09 -34.97 -24.51
CA THR A 176 -13.72 -35.49 -24.57
C THR A 176 -13.08 -35.37 -25.95
N ASP A 177 -13.88 -35.23 -27.01
CA ASP A 177 -13.39 -34.90 -28.35
C ASP A 177 -12.86 -33.46 -28.44
N ASN A 178 -13.17 -32.63 -27.44
CA ASN A 178 -12.67 -31.27 -27.32
C ASN A 178 -11.98 -31.02 -25.96
N PRO A 179 -10.70 -31.38 -25.80
CA PRO A 179 -9.91 -31.20 -24.58
C PRO A 179 -9.86 -29.76 -24.03
N SER A 180 -10.28 -28.77 -24.83
CA SER A 180 -10.38 -27.38 -24.40
C SER A 180 -11.55 -27.11 -23.43
N THR A 181 -12.57 -27.97 -23.36
CA THR A 181 -13.75 -27.76 -22.49
C THR A 181 -13.41 -27.91 -21.01
N LEU A 182 -12.82 -29.03 -20.59
CA LEU A 182 -12.36 -29.26 -19.22
C LEU A 182 -11.30 -28.23 -18.79
N ALA A 183 -10.38 -27.93 -19.70
CA ALA A 183 -9.37 -26.91 -19.53
C ALA A 183 -9.94 -25.52 -19.26
N LYS A 184 -10.99 -25.16 -19.99
CA LYS A 184 -11.69 -23.88 -19.89
C LYS A 184 -12.50 -23.77 -18.60
N GLU A 185 -13.13 -24.86 -18.15
CA GLU A 185 -13.84 -24.89 -16.88
C GLU A 185 -12.89 -24.82 -15.67
N LEU A 186 -11.70 -25.41 -15.77
CA LEU A 186 -10.67 -25.34 -14.71
C LEU A 186 -10.01 -23.96 -14.61
N ALA A 187 -9.94 -23.24 -15.71
CA ALA A 187 -9.36 -21.91 -15.79
C ALA A 187 -10.41 -20.79 -15.71
N SER A 188 -11.67 -21.12 -15.40
CA SER A 188 -12.76 -20.14 -15.45
C SER A 188 -12.58 -19.04 -14.41
N LEU A 189 -12.61 -17.79 -14.86
CA LEU A 189 -12.61 -16.61 -14.01
C LEU A 189 -13.84 -15.76 -14.38
N ASP A 190 -14.90 -15.90 -13.61
CA ASP A 190 -16.16 -15.19 -13.87
C ASP A 190 -16.28 -14.00 -12.93
N LEU A 191 -16.39 -12.79 -13.45
CA LEU A 191 -16.68 -11.61 -12.63
C LEU A 191 -18.14 -11.68 -12.15
N SER A 192 -18.34 -11.79 -10.84
CA SER A 192 -19.66 -11.91 -10.21
C SER A 192 -20.38 -10.57 -10.06
N THR A 193 -19.62 -9.48 -10.06
CA THR A 193 -20.10 -8.13 -9.76
C THR A 193 -20.40 -7.37 -11.04
N GLU A 194 -21.59 -6.76 -11.09
CA GLU A 194 -21.99 -5.88 -12.20
C GLU A 194 -21.24 -4.55 -12.13
N LEU A 195 -20.73 -4.08 -13.27
CA LEU A 195 -19.98 -2.85 -13.39
C LEU A 195 -20.91 -1.63 -13.38
N TRP A 196 -20.47 -0.58 -12.67
CA TRP A 196 -21.05 0.75 -12.79
C TRP A 196 -20.87 1.31 -14.20
N ASP A 197 -21.73 2.26 -14.59
CA ASP A 197 -21.73 2.85 -15.93
C ASP A 197 -20.34 3.39 -16.34
N HIS A 198 -19.68 4.14 -15.45
CA HIS A 198 -18.35 4.72 -15.71
C HIS A 198 -17.24 3.66 -15.77
N GLN A 199 -17.37 2.55 -15.06
CA GLN A 199 -16.43 1.43 -15.13
C GLN A 199 -16.59 0.69 -16.46
N LEU A 200 -17.83 0.42 -16.88
CA LEU A 200 -18.10 -0.21 -18.17
C LEU A 200 -17.63 0.68 -19.33
N GLU A 201 -17.89 1.98 -19.27
CA GLU A 201 -17.43 2.95 -20.27
C GLU A 201 -15.90 2.99 -20.34
N SER A 202 -15.22 3.00 -19.19
CA SER A 202 -13.76 2.94 -19.11
C SER A 202 -13.19 1.67 -19.75
N LEU A 203 -13.79 0.51 -19.46
CA LEU A 203 -13.41 -0.78 -20.05
C LEU A 203 -13.61 -0.77 -21.57
N ALA A 204 -14.76 -0.29 -22.04
CA ALA A 204 -15.06 -0.19 -23.47
C ALA A 204 -14.09 0.73 -24.21
N LEU A 205 -13.74 1.88 -23.63
CA LEU A 205 -12.74 2.80 -24.20
C LEU A 205 -11.35 2.17 -24.22
N TRP A 206 -10.95 1.47 -23.15
CA TRP A 206 -9.69 0.73 -23.15
C TRP A 206 -9.61 -0.31 -24.27
N LEU A 207 -10.67 -1.10 -24.46
CA LEU A 207 -10.77 -2.06 -25.57
C LEU A 207 -10.74 -1.38 -26.95
N HIS A 208 -11.46 -0.26 -27.10
CA HIS A 208 -11.49 0.52 -28.35
C HIS A 208 -10.10 1.06 -28.73
N HIS A 209 -9.29 1.43 -27.73
CA HIS A 209 -7.93 1.93 -27.91
C HIS A 209 -6.85 0.82 -27.97
N GLY A 210 -7.25 -0.42 -28.20
CA GLY A 210 -6.32 -1.54 -28.37
C GLY A 210 -5.70 -2.02 -27.06
N SER A 211 -6.39 -1.83 -25.94
CA SER A 211 -6.01 -2.31 -24.62
C SER A 211 -4.69 -1.73 -24.11
N ASN A 212 -4.43 -0.45 -24.41
CA ASN A 212 -3.26 0.26 -23.93
C ASN A 212 -3.60 1.72 -23.59
N GLY A 213 -3.56 2.07 -22.30
CA GLY A 213 -3.78 3.43 -21.83
C GLY A 213 -4.01 3.50 -20.33
N TYR A 214 -4.33 4.69 -19.83
CA TYR A 214 -4.61 4.91 -18.42
C TYR A 214 -5.97 5.53 -18.17
N VAL A 215 -6.54 5.23 -17.01
CA VAL A 215 -7.84 5.73 -16.57
C VAL A 215 -7.63 6.58 -15.32
N ASP A 216 -8.14 7.81 -15.37
CA ASP A 216 -8.17 8.75 -14.25
C ASP A 216 -9.53 8.66 -13.58
N MET A 217 -9.58 8.05 -12.40
CA MET A 217 -10.81 7.78 -11.67
C MET A 217 -10.60 8.18 -10.23
N ALA A 218 -11.46 9.07 -9.73
CA ALA A 218 -11.41 9.52 -8.33
C ALA A 218 -11.34 8.33 -7.36
N THR A 219 -10.73 8.55 -6.20
CA THR A 219 -10.77 7.55 -5.11
C THR A 219 -12.21 7.08 -4.81
N ALA A 220 -12.33 5.85 -4.32
CA ALA A 220 -13.61 5.18 -4.02
C ALA A 220 -14.54 4.83 -5.21
N THR A 221 -14.21 5.18 -6.45
CA THR A 221 -15.07 4.90 -7.63
C THR A 221 -14.88 3.51 -8.27
N GLY A 222 -14.12 2.62 -7.61
CA GLY A 222 -13.99 1.21 -8.01
C GLY A 222 -12.93 0.90 -9.08
N LYS A 223 -11.81 1.64 -9.11
CA LYS A 223 -10.64 1.37 -9.98
C LYS A 223 -10.21 -0.09 -10.01
N THR A 224 -10.15 -0.74 -8.84
CA THR A 224 -9.75 -2.15 -8.73
C THR A 224 -10.74 -3.10 -9.41
N VAL A 225 -12.05 -2.83 -9.31
CA VAL A 225 -13.08 -3.64 -9.98
C VAL A 225 -12.97 -3.50 -11.50
N LEU A 226 -12.70 -2.30 -12.00
CA LEU A 226 -12.37 -2.08 -13.42
C LEU A 226 -11.15 -2.93 -13.85
N GLY A 227 -10.10 -2.98 -13.02
CA GLY A 227 -8.94 -3.83 -13.30
C GLY A 227 -9.28 -5.33 -13.31
N LEU A 228 -10.09 -5.81 -12.36
CA LEU A 228 -10.58 -7.21 -12.37
C LEU A 228 -11.43 -7.51 -13.60
N ALA A 229 -12.24 -6.56 -14.07
CA ALA A 229 -12.98 -6.70 -15.32
C ALA A 229 -12.05 -6.80 -16.54
N ALA A 230 -10.98 -6.00 -16.58
CA ALA A 230 -9.97 -6.13 -17.62
C ALA A 230 -9.27 -7.51 -17.59
N VAL A 231 -8.99 -8.04 -16.39
CA VAL A 231 -8.49 -9.42 -16.22
C VAL A 231 -9.50 -10.43 -16.78
N ALA A 232 -10.75 -10.37 -16.34
CA ALA A 232 -11.80 -11.29 -16.76
C ALA A 232 -12.06 -11.25 -18.28
N HIS A 233 -11.91 -10.09 -18.92
CA HIS A 233 -12.04 -9.98 -20.37
C HIS A 233 -10.83 -10.55 -21.13
N THR A 234 -9.62 -10.41 -20.57
CA THR A 234 -8.38 -10.71 -21.31
C THR A 234 -7.99 -12.18 -21.29
N VAL A 235 -8.38 -12.93 -20.26
CA VAL A 235 -7.99 -14.33 -20.10
C VAL A 235 -8.89 -15.26 -20.92
N ASP A 236 -8.32 -16.30 -21.53
CA ASP A 236 -9.00 -17.21 -22.48
C ASP A 236 -10.30 -17.85 -21.93
N SER A 237 -10.38 -18.00 -20.61
CA SER A 237 -11.50 -18.63 -19.90
C SER A 237 -12.21 -17.68 -18.93
N GLY A 238 -12.04 -16.37 -19.13
CA GLY A 238 -12.69 -15.36 -18.30
C GLY A 238 -14.03 -14.93 -18.88
N SER A 239 -14.91 -14.44 -18.00
CA SER A 239 -16.17 -13.82 -18.42
C SER A 239 -16.54 -12.65 -17.51
N LEU A 240 -17.11 -11.60 -18.11
CA LEU A 240 -17.71 -10.52 -17.35
C LEU A 240 -19.07 -10.95 -16.79
N HIS A 241 -19.60 -10.15 -15.86
CA HIS A 241 -20.98 -10.35 -15.40
C HIS A 241 -21.94 -10.33 -16.62
N PRO A 242 -22.97 -11.22 -16.69
CA PRO A 242 -23.80 -11.35 -17.89
C PRO A 242 -24.48 -10.05 -18.35
N ALA A 243 -24.83 -9.16 -17.42
CA ALA A 243 -25.40 -7.86 -17.77
C ALA A 243 -24.38 -6.98 -18.53
N ASP A 244 -23.12 -6.99 -18.09
CA ASP A 244 -22.06 -6.18 -18.69
C ASP A 244 -21.57 -6.76 -20.01
N GLN A 245 -21.54 -8.09 -20.14
CA GLN A 245 -21.26 -8.76 -21.40
C GLN A 245 -22.25 -8.32 -22.48
N HIS A 246 -23.55 -8.31 -22.18
CA HIS A 246 -24.59 -7.84 -23.09
C HIS A 246 -24.48 -6.34 -23.37
N ARG A 247 -24.21 -5.51 -22.35
CA ARG A 247 -24.03 -4.06 -22.55
C ARG A 247 -22.80 -3.77 -23.43
N LEU A 248 -21.71 -4.51 -23.29
CA LEU A 248 -20.53 -4.43 -24.16
C LEU A 248 -20.83 -4.88 -25.59
N GLU A 249 -21.55 -5.98 -25.77
CA GLU A 249 -22.02 -6.42 -27.08
C GLU A 249 -22.83 -5.32 -27.76
N ASP A 250 -23.74 -4.65 -27.04
CA ASP A 250 -24.51 -3.53 -27.57
C ASP A 250 -23.61 -2.34 -27.95
N ILE A 251 -22.61 -1.99 -27.13
CA ILE A 251 -21.65 -0.89 -27.40
C ILE A 251 -20.83 -1.17 -28.68
N PHE A 252 -20.47 -2.43 -28.92
CA PHE A 252 -19.63 -2.85 -30.05
C PHE A 252 -20.43 -3.45 -31.21
N ASP A 253 -21.76 -3.28 -31.26
CA ASP A 253 -22.64 -3.84 -32.30
C ASP A 253 -22.45 -5.36 -32.52
N GLY A 254 -22.18 -6.09 -31.44
CA GLY A 254 -21.94 -7.54 -31.40
C GLY A 254 -20.52 -7.97 -31.78
N ALA A 255 -19.60 -7.03 -32.03
CA ALA A 255 -18.21 -7.29 -32.41
C ALA A 255 -17.22 -6.78 -31.34
N VAL A 256 -17.35 -7.28 -30.10
CA VAL A 256 -16.44 -6.94 -29.00
C VAL A 256 -15.01 -7.40 -29.35
N PRO A 257 -13.97 -6.56 -29.14
CA PRO A 257 -12.59 -6.96 -29.37
C PRO A 257 -12.19 -8.20 -28.55
N GLU A 258 -11.88 -9.29 -29.26
CA GLU A 258 -11.45 -10.54 -28.63
C GLU A 258 -9.98 -10.44 -28.17
N PRO A 259 -9.62 -11.07 -27.03
CA PRO A 259 -8.23 -11.17 -26.61
C PRO A 259 -7.39 -11.97 -27.61
N ASP A 260 -6.11 -11.62 -27.72
CA ASP A 260 -5.17 -12.33 -28.61
C ASP A 260 -4.77 -13.68 -27.99
N SER A 261 -5.40 -14.74 -28.47
CA SER A 261 -5.13 -16.15 -28.06
C SER A 261 -3.68 -16.63 -28.20
N GLN A 262 -2.77 -15.86 -28.82
CA GLN A 262 -1.33 -16.17 -28.85
C GLN A 262 -0.57 -15.63 -27.64
N ARG A 263 -1.20 -14.80 -26.80
CA ARG A 263 -0.57 -14.19 -25.63
C ARG A 263 -0.52 -15.16 -24.44
N PRO A 264 0.43 -14.97 -23.51
CA PRO A 264 0.41 -15.69 -22.24
C PRO A 264 -0.87 -15.39 -21.46
N ASN A 265 -1.34 -16.37 -20.69
CA ASN A 265 -2.50 -16.18 -19.81
C ASN A 265 -2.14 -15.54 -18.45
N ASN A 266 -0.86 -15.26 -18.21
CA ASN A 266 -0.40 -14.65 -16.96
C ASN A 266 -0.71 -13.16 -16.93
N VAL A 267 -1.06 -12.67 -15.75
CA VAL A 267 -1.39 -11.26 -15.52
C VAL A 267 -0.41 -10.69 -14.49
N LEU A 268 0.11 -9.50 -14.76
CA LEU A 268 0.90 -8.75 -13.78
C LEU A 268 0.02 -7.64 -13.18
N ILE A 269 0.02 -7.53 -11.85
CA ILE A 269 -0.55 -6.40 -11.13
C ILE A 269 0.56 -5.74 -10.34
N VAL A 270 0.83 -4.47 -10.65
CA VAL A 270 1.86 -3.66 -10.01
C VAL A 270 1.22 -2.66 -9.06
N THR A 271 1.58 -2.74 -7.78
CA THR A 271 1.13 -1.82 -6.73
C THR A 271 2.29 -0.97 -6.20
N THR A 272 2.00 0.09 -5.46
CA THR A 272 3.08 0.91 -4.83
C THR A 272 3.66 0.27 -3.57
N ASP A 273 2.92 -0.64 -2.93
CA ASP A 273 3.34 -1.39 -1.74
C ASP A 273 2.64 -2.76 -1.65
N ASP A 274 3.14 -3.61 -0.75
CA ASP A 274 2.64 -4.98 -0.54
C ASP A 274 1.24 -5.01 0.10
N LEU A 275 0.82 -3.97 0.84
CA LEU A 275 -0.50 -3.92 1.48
C LEU A 275 -1.61 -3.75 0.45
N LEU A 276 -1.38 -2.94 -0.58
CA LEU A 276 -2.28 -2.85 -1.74
C LEU A 276 -2.37 -4.19 -2.46
N GLY A 277 -1.28 -4.95 -2.55
CA GLY A 277 -1.31 -6.28 -3.13
C GLY A 277 -2.22 -7.27 -2.38
N ILE A 278 -2.27 -7.18 -1.05
CA ILE A 278 -3.22 -7.94 -0.22
C ILE A 278 -4.67 -7.52 -0.52
N GLN A 279 -4.91 -6.23 -0.77
CA GLN A 279 -6.25 -5.75 -1.13
C GLN A 279 -6.72 -6.33 -2.47
N TRP A 280 -5.86 -6.33 -3.49
CA TRP A 280 -6.18 -6.93 -4.79
C TRP A 280 -6.56 -8.41 -4.65
N SER A 281 -5.82 -9.17 -3.84
CA SER A 281 -6.15 -10.58 -3.55
C SER A 281 -7.52 -10.76 -2.88
N ARG A 282 -7.92 -9.85 -1.99
CA ARG A 282 -9.23 -9.89 -1.32
C ARG A 282 -10.38 -9.54 -2.26
N LEU A 283 -10.24 -8.44 -2.99
CA LEU A 283 -11.24 -8.00 -3.97
C LEU A 283 -11.42 -9.04 -5.08
N PHE A 284 -10.35 -9.74 -5.46
CA PHE A 284 -10.48 -10.89 -6.34
C PHE A 284 -11.38 -11.99 -5.75
N GLN A 285 -11.17 -12.38 -4.50
CA GLN A 285 -12.01 -13.41 -3.85
C GLN A 285 -13.47 -12.98 -3.72
N GLU A 286 -13.71 -11.69 -3.53
CA GLU A 286 -15.06 -11.13 -3.39
C GLU A 286 -15.80 -11.02 -4.74
N HIS A 287 -15.13 -10.49 -5.76
CA HIS A 287 -15.76 -10.14 -7.04
C HIS A 287 -15.57 -11.17 -8.15
N CYS A 288 -14.70 -12.17 -7.98
CA CYS A 288 -14.46 -13.21 -8.97
C CYS A 288 -14.90 -14.58 -8.45
N HIS A 289 -15.74 -15.26 -9.22
CA HIS A 289 -16.06 -16.66 -9.02
C HIS A 289 -15.05 -17.54 -9.76
N THR A 290 -14.10 -18.07 -9.00
CA THR A 290 -13.16 -19.09 -9.47
C THR A 290 -13.44 -20.44 -8.80
N PRO A 291 -12.90 -21.55 -9.34
CA PRO A 291 -12.93 -22.81 -8.60
C PRO A 291 -12.03 -22.69 -7.35
N GLU A 292 -12.63 -22.61 -6.16
CA GLU A 292 -11.89 -22.50 -4.89
C GLU A 292 -10.88 -23.65 -4.71
N GLU A 293 -11.21 -24.82 -5.25
CA GLU A 293 -10.40 -26.04 -5.16
C GLU A 293 -9.08 -25.92 -5.95
N PHE A 294 -9.05 -25.01 -6.92
CA PHE A 294 -7.91 -24.81 -7.83
C PHE A 294 -7.28 -23.42 -7.71
N THR A 295 -7.93 -22.52 -6.97
CA THR A 295 -7.46 -21.16 -6.75
C THR A 295 -6.63 -21.12 -5.48
N ARG A 296 -5.33 -20.84 -5.62
CA ARG A 296 -4.45 -20.61 -4.48
C ARG A 296 -4.10 -19.14 -4.41
N VAL A 297 -4.62 -18.45 -3.40
CA VAL A 297 -4.23 -17.08 -3.09
C VAL A 297 -3.01 -17.10 -2.17
N THR A 298 -1.97 -16.38 -2.54
CA THR A 298 -0.73 -16.24 -1.78
C THR A 298 -0.40 -14.76 -1.60
N ASN A 299 0.55 -14.45 -0.71
CA ASN A 299 1.03 -13.08 -0.54
C ASN A 299 1.72 -12.50 -1.80
N ARG A 300 2.06 -13.35 -2.78
CA ARG A 300 2.78 -12.99 -4.01
C ARG A 300 1.89 -12.98 -5.26
N GLY A 301 0.60 -13.29 -5.12
CA GLY A 301 -0.33 -13.40 -6.25
C GLY A 301 -1.33 -14.55 -6.12
N ILE A 302 -2.07 -14.79 -7.20
CA ILE A 302 -3.18 -15.75 -7.29
C ILE A 302 -2.85 -16.78 -8.36
N GLN A 303 -2.85 -18.06 -7.98
CA GLN A 303 -2.52 -19.17 -8.87
C GLN A 303 -3.78 -19.96 -9.22
N LEU A 304 -4.01 -20.10 -10.54
CA LEU A 304 -5.05 -20.92 -11.15
C LEU A 304 -4.37 -22.01 -12.03
N PRO A 305 -5.08 -23.07 -12.45
CA PRO A 305 -4.47 -24.20 -13.19
C PRO A 305 -3.70 -23.84 -14.47
N ARG A 306 -4.05 -22.73 -15.14
CA ARG A 306 -3.47 -22.33 -16.44
C ARG A 306 -3.04 -20.87 -16.50
N MET A 307 -3.08 -20.18 -15.37
CA MET A 307 -2.70 -18.78 -15.29
C MET A 307 -2.20 -18.43 -13.89
N GLU A 308 -1.32 -17.46 -13.82
CA GLU A 308 -0.91 -16.81 -12.60
C GLU A 308 -1.20 -15.32 -12.69
N ILE A 309 -1.83 -14.78 -11.66
CA ILE A 309 -1.94 -13.35 -11.43
C ILE A 309 -0.82 -13.00 -10.45
N GLU A 310 0.28 -12.49 -10.97
CA GLU A 310 1.43 -12.09 -10.18
C GLU A 310 1.19 -10.67 -9.63
N ILE A 311 1.30 -10.52 -8.31
CA ILE A 311 1.15 -9.21 -7.66
C ILE A 311 2.52 -8.79 -7.13
N ARG A 312 3.00 -7.63 -7.58
CA ARG A 312 4.34 -7.10 -7.27
C ARG A 312 4.27 -5.64 -6.89
N SER A 313 5.19 -5.21 -6.03
CA SER A 313 5.40 -3.79 -5.81
C SER A 313 6.26 -3.20 -6.92
N ALA A 314 6.04 -1.94 -7.27
CA ALA A 314 6.75 -1.24 -8.34
C ALA A 314 8.28 -1.20 -8.17
N GLY A 315 8.77 -1.33 -6.92
CA GLY A 315 10.20 -1.44 -6.61
C GLY A 315 10.82 -2.82 -6.88
N SER A 316 10.07 -3.79 -7.40
CA SER A 316 10.51 -5.18 -7.61
C SER A 316 10.35 -5.66 -9.06
N LEU A 317 10.39 -4.75 -10.02
CA LEU A 317 10.10 -5.04 -11.44
C LEU A 317 11.34 -5.26 -12.33
N ASP A 318 12.55 -5.08 -11.80
CA ASP A 318 13.79 -4.95 -12.61
C ASP A 318 14.17 -6.21 -13.42
N ASP A 319 13.58 -7.37 -13.12
CA ASP A 319 13.87 -8.67 -13.75
C ASP A 319 12.70 -9.23 -14.60
N LEU A 320 11.65 -8.45 -14.86
CA LEU A 320 10.46 -8.93 -15.57
C LEU A 320 10.52 -8.65 -17.08
N ASP A 321 10.19 -9.67 -17.89
CA ASP A 321 9.96 -9.52 -19.33
C ASP A 321 8.46 -9.27 -19.59
N PRO A 322 8.07 -8.12 -20.17
CA PRO A 322 6.68 -7.87 -20.53
C PRO A 322 6.06 -8.95 -21.45
N ALA A 323 6.88 -9.68 -22.20
CA ALA A 323 6.42 -10.76 -23.08
C ALA A 323 5.87 -11.98 -22.32
N ASP A 324 6.12 -12.10 -21.02
CA ASP A 324 5.64 -13.19 -20.18
C ASP A 324 4.18 -13.00 -19.71
N TYR A 325 3.59 -11.83 -19.97
CA TYR A 325 2.25 -11.45 -19.50
C TYR A 325 1.28 -11.12 -20.64
N GLY A 326 0.03 -11.56 -20.50
CA GLY A 326 -1.08 -11.21 -21.39
C GLY A 326 -1.76 -9.89 -21.04
N LEU A 327 -1.55 -9.39 -19.82
CA LEU A 327 -2.03 -8.11 -19.32
C LEU A 327 -1.13 -7.64 -18.18
N ALA A 328 -0.80 -6.34 -18.17
CA ALA A 328 -0.18 -5.66 -17.04
C ALA A 328 -1.09 -4.54 -16.52
N ILE A 329 -1.41 -4.57 -15.23
CA ILE A 329 -2.17 -3.53 -14.54
C ILE A 329 -1.22 -2.77 -13.64
N PHE A 330 -1.16 -1.45 -13.80
CA PHE A 330 -0.36 -0.59 -12.93
C PHE A 330 -1.30 0.27 -12.08
N ASP A 331 -1.23 0.11 -10.77
CA ASP A 331 -2.07 0.82 -9.81
C ASP A 331 -1.33 2.02 -9.21
N GLU A 332 -2.11 3.05 -8.88
CA GLU A 332 -1.66 4.33 -8.31
C GLU A 332 -0.48 4.99 -9.07
N VAL A 333 -0.61 5.06 -10.40
CA VAL A 333 0.49 5.53 -11.28
C VAL A 333 0.90 6.99 -11.09
N HIS A 334 0.12 7.81 -10.38
CA HIS A 334 0.54 9.15 -9.98
C HIS A 334 1.84 9.16 -9.14
N ASN A 335 2.17 8.04 -8.48
CA ASN A 335 3.39 7.89 -7.69
C ASN A 335 4.63 7.52 -8.53
N TYR A 336 4.47 7.23 -9.82
CA TYR A 336 5.55 6.69 -10.66
C TYR A 336 6.45 7.78 -11.25
N GLY A 337 6.03 9.05 -11.11
CA GLY A 337 6.85 10.21 -11.49
C GLY A 337 7.79 10.71 -10.39
N SER A 338 7.58 10.34 -9.12
CA SER A 338 8.35 10.86 -7.98
C SER A 338 9.41 9.89 -7.44
N LYS A 339 9.38 8.61 -7.85
CA LYS A 339 10.28 7.57 -7.37
C LYS A 339 11.14 7.01 -8.50
N SER A 340 12.46 7.04 -8.30
CA SER A 340 13.46 6.55 -9.25
C SER A 340 13.18 5.12 -9.70
N GLY A 341 13.17 4.87 -11.02
CA GLY A 341 13.04 3.55 -11.64
C GLY A 341 11.61 3.07 -11.92
N TRP A 342 10.60 3.53 -11.18
CA TRP A 342 9.21 3.04 -11.36
C TRP A 342 8.63 3.46 -12.71
N GLY A 343 8.80 4.71 -13.08
CA GLY A 343 8.34 5.24 -14.36
C GLY A 343 9.00 4.58 -15.57
N ASP A 344 10.27 4.18 -15.45
CA ASP A 344 11.01 3.53 -16.55
C ASP A 344 10.47 2.12 -16.82
N ASN A 345 10.13 1.38 -15.75
CA ASN A 345 9.49 0.07 -15.85
C ASN A 345 8.10 0.19 -16.50
N LEU A 346 7.28 1.16 -16.09
CA LEU A 346 5.99 1.42 -16.76
C LEU A 346 6.19 1.71 -18.26
N VAL A 347 7.13 2.59 -18.62
CA VAL A 347 7.42 2.92 -20.03
C VAL A 347 7.84 1.69 -20.84
N SER A 348 8.66 0.81 -20.25
CA SER A 348 9.06 -0.47 -20.87
C SER A 348 7.86 -1.34 -21.23
N PHE A 349 6.91 -1.49 -20.29
CA PHE A 349 5.66 -2.23 -20.54
C PHE A 349 4.79 -1.55 -21.59
N VAL A 350 4.64 -0.23 -21.53
CA VAL A 350 3.85 0.56 -22.51
C VAL A 350 4.38 0.37 -23.93
N ASP A 351 5.71 0.32 -24.11
CA ASP A 351 6.34 0.12 -25.42
C ASP A 351 6.34 -1.35 -25.89
N SER A 352 6.06 -2.29 -24.98
CA SER A 352 6.04 -3.73 -25.25
C SER A 352 4.77 -4.20 -25.98
N VAL A 353 4.66 -5.50 -26.25
CA VAL A 353 3.46 -6.13 -26.83
C VAL A 353 2.37 -6.44 -25.80
N CYS A 354 2.68 -6.33 -24.50
CA CYS A 354 1.75 -6.55 -23.41
C CYS A 354 0.71 -5.41 -23.34
N PRO A 355 -0.59 -5.71 -23.32
CA PRO A 355 -1.63 -4.75 -22.95
C PRO A 355 -1.35 -4.14 -21.58
N VAL A 356 -1.50 -2.82 -21.48
CA VAL A 356 -1.32 -2.10 -20.22
C VAL A 356 -2.60 -1.34 -19.87
N LEU A 357 -3.09 -1.55 -18.66
CA LEU A 357 -4.10 -0.72 -18.02
C LEU A 357 -3.47 -0.04 -16.81
N ALA A 358 -3.28 1.27 -16.88
CA ALA A 358 -2.83 2.04 -15.73
C ALA A 358 -4.02 2.73 -15.04
N LEU A 359 -4.06 2.67 -13.72
CA LEU A 359 -5.14 3.18 -12.88
C LEU A 359 -4.57 4.30 -11.99
N THR A 360 -5.24 5.44 -11.94
CA THR A 360 -4.84 6.55 -11.06
C THR A 360 -6.02 7.31 -10.48
N GLY A 361 -5.86 7.81 -9.26
CA GLY A 361 -6.74 8.82 -8.66
C GLY A 361 -6.47 10.25 -9.10
N SER A 362 -5.28 10.52 -9.64
CA SER A 362 -4.94 11.85 -10.12
C SER A 362 -3.87 11.83 -11.21
N VAL A 363 -3.81 12.90 -12.02
CA VAL A 363 -2.87 12.99 -13.15
C VAL A 363 -1.88 14.12 -12.91
N THR A 364 -0.78 13.79 -12.25
CA THR A 364 0.30 14.73 -11.93
C THR A 364 1.17 15.04 -13.15
N GLU A 365 1.80 16.22 -13.18
CA GLU A 365 2.71 16.60 -14.27
C GLU A 365 3.92 15.64 -14.41
N PRO A 366 4.57 15.19 -13.32
CA PRO A 366 5.63 14.16 -13.40
C PRO A 366 5.16 12.85 -14.06
N PHE A 367 3.91 12.43 -13.81
CA PHE A 367 3.35 11.25 -14.46
C PHE A 367 3.12 11.47 -15.95
N LYS A 368 2.56 12.64 -16.35
CA LYS A 368 2.40 12.97 -17.79
C LYS A 368 3.74 12.99 -18.52
N LEU A 369 4.77 13.57 -17.89
CA LEU A 369 6.13 13.56 -18.44
C LEU A 369 6.66 12.12 -18.58
N THR A 370 6.43 11.27 -17.58
CA THR A 370 6.81 9.85 -17.64
C THR A 370 6.19 9.14 -18.83
N VAL A 371 4.87 9.24 -18.99
CA VAL A 371 4.14 8.60 -20.09
C VAL A 371 4.57 9.12 -21.46
N ARG A 372 4.87 10.42 -21.58
CA ARG A 372 5.39 11.03 -22.83
C ARG A 372 6.75 10.49 -23.27
N ARG A 373 7.51 9.82 -22.40
CA ARG A 373 8.78 9.16 -22.76
C ARG A 373 8.56 7.87 -23.55
N ALA A 374 7.38 7.26 -23.49
CA ALA A 374 7.06 6.07 -24.26
C ALA A 374 7.03 6.37 -25.76
N ASN A 375 7.51 5.42 -26.57
CA ASN A 375 7.44 5.51 -28.03
C ASN A 375 6.03 5.24 -28.55
N LYS A 376 5.26 4.42 -27.84
CA LYS A 376 3.85 4.16 -28.14
C LYS A 376 2.95 5.20 -27.47
N ASN A 377 1.86 5.52 -28.16
CA ASN A 377 0.84 6.40 -27.61
C ASN A 377 0.16 5.72 -26.41
N PHE A 378 0.12 6.41 -25.28
CA PHE A 378 -0.50 5.93 -24.05
C PHE A 378 -1.42 7.04 -23.49
N PRO A 379 -2.66 7.14 -24.01
CA PRO A 379 -3.55 8.26 -23.71
C PRO A 379 -4.31 8.08 -22.39
N VAL A 380 -4.84 9.18 -21.86
CA VAL A 380 -5.97 9.13 -20.92
C VAL A 380 -7.16 8.57 -21.68
N LEU A 381 -7.71 7.46 -21.24
CA LEU A 381 -8.84 6.80 -21.88
C LEU A 381 -10.16 7.35 -21.37
N TYR A 382 -10.25 7.54 -20.06
CA TYR A 382 -11.43 8.06 -19.39
C TYR A 382 -11.03 8.88 -18.18
N ARG A 383 -11.82 9.92 -17.88
CA ARG A 383 -11.67 10.75 -16.69
C ARG A 383 -12.98 10.81 -15.93
N TYR A 384 -12.99 10.24 -14.74
CA TYR A 384 -14.11 10.23 -13.80
C TYR A 384 -13.74 10.99 -12.54
N THR A 385 -14.15 12.24 -12.47
CA THR A 385 -13.79 13.14 -11.37
C THR A 385 -14.67 12.92 -10.14
N HIS A 386 -14.25 13.46 -9.01
CA HIS A 386 -15.05 13.48 -7.79
C HIS A 386 -16.41 14.19 -8.01
N GLU A 387 -16.44 15.27 -8.80
CA GLU A 387 -17.68 15.97 -9.17
C GLU A 387 -18.69 15.07 -9.89
N LEU A 388 -18.22 14.27 -10.85
CA LEU A 388 -19.07 13.32 -11.58
C LEU A 388 -19.53 12.20 -10.65
N ALA A 389 -18.62 11.66 -9.84
CA ALA A 389 -18.96 10.62 -8.86
C ALA A 389 -20.03 11.07 -7.85
N LEU A 390 -19.99 12.34 -7.41
CA LEU A 390 -21.03 12.95 -6.58
C LEU A 390 -22.34 13.13 -7.34
N ALA A 391 -22.29 13.67 -8.56
CA ALA A 391 -23.47 13.92 -9.39
C ALA A 391 -24.23 12.62 -9.72
N ASP A 392 -23.49 11.54 -9.94
CA ASP A 392 -24.03 10.21 -10.26
C ASP A 392 -24.40 9.40 -9.00
N GLY A 393 -24.10 9.93 -7.81
CA GLY A 393 -24.40 9.27 -6.52
C GLY A 393 -23.54 8.03 -6.24
N VAL A 394 -22.38 7.91 -6.90
CA VAL A 394 -21.42 6.82 -6.71
C VAL A 394 -20.67 6.96 -5.40
N ILE A 395 -20.42 8.20 -4.97
CA ILE A 395 -19.83 8.52 -3.66
C ILE A 395 -20.76 9.47 -2.91
N PRO A 396 -20.81 9.40 -1.57
CA PRO A 396 -21.64 10.30 -0.76
C PRO A 396 -21.09 11.73 -0.79
N ASP A 397 -21.96 12.71 -0.59
CA ASP A 397 -21.54 14.08 -0.35
C ASP A 397 -20.75 14.18 0.96
N PHE A 398 -19.69 14.99 1.00
CA PHE A 398 -18.76 15.04 2.12
C PHE A 398 -18.68 16.45 2.71
N GLU A 399 -18.90 16.54 4.03
CA GLU A 399 -18.77 17.77 4.79
C GLU A 399 -17.55 17.71 5.71
N TRP A 400 -16.51 18.48 5.38
CA TRP A 400 -15.30 18.55 6.19
C TRP A 400 -15.38 19.69 7.20
N THR A 401 -15.28 19.38 8.49
CA THR A 401 -15.21 20.35 9.58
C THR A 401 -13.83 20.36 10.23
N LEU A 402 -13.16 21.51 10.22
CA LEU A 402 -11.99 21.79 11.06
C LEU A 402 -12.46 22.18 12.47
N TRP A 403 -12.14 21.36 13.47
CA TRP A 403 -12.64 21.55 14.83
C TRP A 403 -11.53 21.82 15.84
N PHE A 404 -11.56 23.01 16.46
CA PHE A 404 -10.64 23.40 17.53
C PHE A 404 -11.23 23.13 18.92
N THR A 405 -10.46 22.43 19.76
CA THR A 405 -10.84 22.06 21.14
C THR A 405 -9.71 22.34 22.14
N ASP A 406 -10.02 22.26 23.43
CA ASP A 406 -9.05 22.40 24.53
C ASP A 406 -7.99 21.29 24.50
N VAL A 407 -6.88 21.52 25.20
CA VAL A 407 -5.86 20.50 25.48
C VAL A 407 -5.92 20.08 26.94
N ILE A 408 -5.58 18.83 27.22
CA ILE A 408 -5.51 18.34 28.61
C ILE A 408 -4.28 18.91 29.33
N GLU A 409 -4.43 19.16 30.63
CA GLU A 409 -3.30 19.50 31.50
C GLU A 409 -2.28 18.34 31.50
N SER A 410 -1.01 18.67 31.25
CA SER A 410 0.07 17.70 31.07
C SER A 410 1.42 18.33 31.36
N ASP A 411 2.44 17.50 31.63
CA ASP A 411 3.81 17.98 31.82
C ASP A 411 4.32 18.76 30.60
N ALA A 412 3.86 18.44 29.40
CA ALA A 412 4.20 19.16 28.18
C ALA A 412 3.61 20.58 28.19
N LEU A 413 2.34 20.73 28.58
CA LEU A 413 1.70 22.03 28.73
C LEU A 413 2.37 22.87 29.83
N ASP A 414 2.73 22.27 30.95
CA ASP A 414 3.45 22.94 32.04
C ASP A 414 4.85 23.42 31.60
N ARG A 415 5.56 22.63 30.78
CA ARG A 415 6.84 23.03 30.18
C ARG A 415 6.67 24.17 29.19
N LEU A 416 5.63 24.16 28.35
CA LEU A 416 5.32 25.25 27.44
C LEU A 416 5.04 26.54 28.22
N ARG A 417 4.20 26.48 29.25
CA ARG A 417 3.88 27.61 30.14
C ARG A 417 5.15 28.18 30.77
N THR A 418 5.97 27.32 31.37
CA THR A 418 7.25 27.73 31.99
C THR A 418 8.20 28.37 30.98
N THR A 419 8.27 27.85 29.76
CA THR A 419 9.13 28.38 28.71
C THR A 419 8.62 29.73 28.22
N SER A 420 7.32 29.88 28.06
CA SER A 420 6.69 31.12 27.58
C SER A 420 6.83 32.26 28.59
N ASP A 421 6.67 31.97 29.89
CA ASP A 421 6.94 32.95 30.95
C ASP A 421 8.39 33.48 30.86
N ARG A 422 9.36 32.58 30.65
CA ARG A 422 10.78 32.96 30.52
C ARG A 422 11.10 33.70 29.23
N ILE A 423 10.43 33.35 28.13
CA ILE A 423 10.52 34.09 26.87
C ILE A 423 10.06 35.53 27.10
N GLN A 424 8.92 35.74 27.76
CA GLN A 424 8.40 37.09 28.04
C GLN A 424 9.33 37.93 28.93
N GLU A 425 10.15 37.30 29.78
CA GLU A 425 11.10 37.99 30.66
C GLU A 425 12.38 38.47 29.95
N MET A 426 12.84 37.75 28.92
CA MET A 426 14.18 37.97 28.34
C MET A 426 14.18 38.24 26.82
N ILE A 427 13.15 37.79 26.11
CA ILE A 427 13.13 37.73 24.66
C ILE A 427 12.02 38.63 24.14
N THR A 428 12.37 39.46 23.18
CA THR A 428 11.42 40.19 22.34
C THR A 428 11.53 39.64 20.93
N TYR A 429 10.48 39.80 20.13
CA TYR A 429 10.53 39.41 18.74
C TYR A 429 10.50 40.65 17.86
N GLU A 430 11.42 40.70 16.90
CA GLU A 430 11.55 41.80 15.95
C GLU A 430 11.92 41.22 14.58
N GLU A 431 11.16 41.57 13.54
CA GLU A 431 11.45 41.18 12.15
C GLU A 431 11.61 39.66 11.98
N GLY A 432 10.77 38.85 12.64
CA GLY A 432 10.82 37.38 12.59
C GLY A 432 12.03 36.76 13.32
N LYS A 433 12.76 37.55 14.13
CA LYS A 433 13.95 37.09 14.88
C LYS A 433 13.77 37.30 16.37
N LEU A 434 14.34 36.40 17.17
CA LEU A 434 14.40 36.52 18.62
C LEU A 434 15.47 37.55 18.96
N HIS A 435 15.08 38.64 19.62
CA HIS A 435 15.97 39.68 20.10
C HIS A 435 16.15 39.57 21.61
N VAL A 436 17.41 39.46 22.02
CA VAL A 436 17.82 39.40 23.42
C VAL A 436 18.63 40.65 23.75
N GLU A 437 18.08 41.49 24.61
CA GLU A 437 18.79 42.64 25.12
C GLU A 437 19.72 42.25 26.27
N ARG A 438 20.91 42.85 26.30
CA ARG A 438 21.86 42.69 27.39
C ARG A 438 21.26 43.02 28.76
N SER A 439 20.44 44.07 28.84
CA SER A 439 19.71 44.49 30.05
C SER A 439 18.81 43.38 30.58
N ALA A 440 18.15 42.64 29.68
CA ALA A 440 17.24 41.57 30.03
C ALA A 440 18.01 40.37 30.61
N VAL A 441 19.13 39.98 30.00
CA VAL A 441 20.03 38.92 30.53
C VAL A 441 20.53 39.26 31.93
N ALA A 442 21.01 40.49 32.13
CA ALA A 442 21.50 40.94 33.42
C ALA A 442 20.41 41.03 34.50
N SER A 443 19.14 41.15 34.09
CA SER A 443 17.99 41.17 35.01
C SER A 443 17.63 39.75 35.49
N VAL A 444 17.62 38.77 34.60
CA VAL A 444 17.26 37.38 34.93
C VAL A 444 18.42 36.58 35.54
N ALA A 445 19.66 36.98 35.25
CA ALA A 445 20.88 36.35 35.74
C ALA A 445 21.91 37.39 36.23
N PRO A 446 21.63 38.11 37.35
CA PRO A 446 22.48 39.18 37.87
C PRO A 446 23.86 38.70 38.36
N GLU A 447 24.04 37.40 38.54
CA GLU A 447 25.31 36.76 38.90
C GLU A 447 26.32 36.66 37.74
N LEU A 448 25.89 36.89 36.50
CA LEU A 448 26.75 36.76 35.32
C LEU A 448 27.66 37.97 35.14
N GLU A 449 28.85 37.71 34.58
CA GLU A 449 29.79 38.76 34.21
C GLU A 449 29.25 39.56 33.01
N GLU A 450 29.67 40.82 32.92
CA GLU A 450 29.24 41.75 31.88
C GLU A 450 29.57 41.23 30.47
N GLU A 451 30.74 40.60 30.29
CA GLU A 451 31.18 39.98 29.05
C GLU A 451 30.28 38.80 28.63
N THR A 452 29.84 37.98 29.60
CA THR A 452 28.90 36.88 29.38
C THR A 452 27.53 37.37 28.93
N CYS A 453 27.04 38.45 29.54
CA CYS A 453 25.78 39.09 29.15
C CYS A 453 25.86 39.66 27.72
N GLU A 454 27.00 40.24 27.35
CA GLU A 454 27.24 40.73 25.98
C GLU A 454 27.28 39.60 24.95
N ALA A 455 27.89 38.46 25.29
CA ALA A 455 27.96 37.30 24.41
C ALA A 455 26.60 36.65 24.14
N ILE A 456 25.63 36.80 25.06
CA ILE A 456 24.26 36.28 24.92
C ILE A 456 23.34 37.30 24.23
N ALA A 457 23.63 38.59 24.32
CA ALA A 457 22.82 39.62 23.69
C ALA A 457 22.96 39.56 22.16
N GLY A 458 21.84 39.66 21.43
CA GLY A 458 21.87 39.54 19.98
C GLY A 458 20.52 39.33 19.32
N LYS A 459 20.57 38.97 18.04
CA LYS A 459 19.41 38.55 17.24
C LYS A 459 19.62 37.10 16.80
N TYR A 460 18.61 36.27 16.98
CA TYR A 460 18.66 34.84 16.68
C TYR A 460 17.54 34.47 15.71
N THR A 461 17.84 33.58 14.78
CA THR A 461 16.88 33.11 13.76
C THR A 461 15.90 32.07 14.30
N SER A 462 16.21 31.42 15.42
CA SER A 462 15.32 30.42 16.03
C SER A 462 15.58 30.24 17.52
N GLY A 463 14.63 29.63 18.21
CA GLY A 463 14.80 29.23 19.62
C GLY A 463 15.99 28.27 19.81
N THR A 464 16.23 27.35 18.88
CA THR A 464 17.38 26.43 18.93
C THR A 464 18.71 27.17 18.77
N ALA A 465 18.77 28.20 17.91
CA ALA A 465 19.98 29.01 17.76
C ALA A 465 20.33 29.74 19.07
N LEU A 466 19.32 30.34 19.72
CA LEU A 466 19.50 30.96 21.03
C LEU A 466 19.88 29.93 22.11
N ALA A 467 19.24 28.76 22.14
CA ALA A 467 19.57 27.70 23.10
C ALA A 467 21.02 27.21 22.97
N ASN A 468 21.51 27.06 21.74
CA ASN A 468 22.90 26.68 21.49
C ASN A 468 23.87 27.77 21.97
N GLN A 469 23.58 29.04 21.69
CA GLN A 469 24.41 30.15 22.16
C GLN A 469 24.45 30.20 23.69
N LEU A 470 23.32 29.99 24.36
CA LEU A 470 23.25 29.93 25.82
C LEU A 470 24.16 28.83 26.38
N ARG A 471 24.17 27.64 25.78
CA ARG A 471 25.04 26.53 26.21
C ARG A 471 26.50 26.75 25.87
N GLU A 472 26.80 27.32 24.72
CA GLU A 472 28.17 27.65 24.30
C GLU A 472 28.85 28.58 25.32
N VAL A 473 28.15 29.65 25.70
CA VAL A 473 28.63 30.60 26.72
C VAL A 473 28.76 29.96 28.11
N GLY A 474 28.01 28.89 28.40
CA GLY A 474 28.06 28.12 29.65
C GLY A 474 29.07 26.96 29.68
N GLY A 475 29.88 26.78 28.63
CA GLY A 475 30.88 25.72 28.55
C GLY A 475 30.49 24.51 27.72
N GLY A 476 29.46 24.63 26.87
CA GLY A 476 29.07 23.68 25.83
C GLY A 476 27.96 22.69 26.22
N GLU A 477 27.98 22.15 27.43
CA GLU A 477 26.99 21.15 27.88
C GLU A 477 25.74 21.77 28.51
N THR A 478 25.90 22.88 29.23
CA THR A 478 24.84 23.55 30.00
C THR A 478 24.99 25.05 29.93
N ALA A 479 23.90 25.80 30.02
CA ALA A 479 23.94 27.25 30.08
C ALA A 479 24.51 27.77 31.42
N PRO A 480 24.97 29.04 31.49
CA PRO A 480 25.67 29.59 32.66
C PRO A 480 24.90 29.54 33.99
N THR A 481 23.57 29.51 33.94
CA THR A 481 22.70 29.45 35.13
C THR A 481 21.58 28.44 34.93
N GLU A 482 21.01 27.94 36.03
CA GLU A 482 19.87 27.00 35.98
C GLU A 482 18.65 27.62 35.30
N TRP A 483 18.46 28.94 35.45
CA TRP A 483 17.40 29.67 34.76
C TRP A 483 17.63 29.68 33.24
N LEU A 484 18.85 29.99 32.79
CA LEU A 484 19.16 29.99 31.36
C LEU A 484 19.15 28.58 30.77
N GLU A 485 19.56 27.56 31.52
CA GLU A 485 19.54 26.18 31.02
C GLU A 485 18.12 25.68 30.83
N SER A 486 17.21 25.99 31.77
CA SER A 486 15.82 25.60 31.58
C SER A 486 15.11 26.41 30.50
N LEU A 487 15.54 27.65 30.20
CA LEU A 487 15.10 28.37 28.99
C LEU A 487 15.66 27.71 27.71
N ALA A 488 16.95 27.40 27.68
CA ALA A 488 17.60 26.76 26.53
C ALA A 488 17.00 25.38 26.21
N LYS A 489 16.72 24.58 27.25
CA LYS A 489 16.00 23.31 27.12
C LYS A 489 14.58 23.54 26.60
N GLY A 490 13.83 24.46 27.21
CA GLY A 490 12.47 24.79 26.78
C GLY A 490 12.40 25.25 25.32
N LEU A 491 13.32 26.12 24.89
CA LEU A 491 13.41 26.57 23.49
C LEU A 491 13.78 25.45 22.51
N SER A 492 14.64 24.51 22.92
CA SER A 492 15.04 23.36 22.10
C SER A 492 13.91 22.34 21.95
N ASP A 493 13.20 22.08 23.05
CA ASP A 493 12.18 21.04 23.13
C ASP A 493 10.78 21.56 22.77
N ARG A 494 10.61 22.88 22.57
CA ARG A 494 9.29 23.53 22.41
C ARG A 494 8.40 22.89 21.35
N THR A 495 8.96 22.62 20.17
CA THR A 495 8.21 21.98 19.08
C THR A 495 7.73 20.59 19.47
N LEU A 496 8.57 19.82 20.18
CA LEU A 496 8.20 18.49 20.68
C LEU A 496 7.14 18.58 21.76
N ASP A 497 7.26 19.53 22.70
CA ASP A 497 6.28 19.75 23.75
C ASP A 497 4.90 20.10 23.16
N ARG A 498 4.86 20.95 22.12
CA ARG A 498 3.63 21.27 21.38
C ARG A 498 3.03 20.04 20.70
N LEU A 499 3.84 19.25 20.00
CA LEU A 499 3.37 18.02 19.31
C LEU A 499 2.88 16.94 20.29
N ASN A 500 3.33 16.99 21.54
CA ASN A 500 2.92 16.08 22.61
C ASN A 500 1.66 16.56 23.37
N LEU A 501 1.14 17.75 23.07
CA LEU A 501 -0.16 18.17 23.57
C LEU A 501 -1.23 17.19 23.08
N SER A 502 -2.24 16.99 23.92
CA SER A 502 -3.34 16.07 23.64
C SER A 502 -4.65 16.81 23.72
N ALA A 503 -5.47 16.68 22.67
CA ALA A 503 -6.80 17.25 22.64
C ALA A 503 -7.66 16.69 23.77
N ASP A 504 -8.54 17.52 24.30
CA ASP A 504 -9.54 17.10 25.26
C ASP A 504 -10.52 16.12 24.60
N LEU A 505 -10.56 14.91 25.15
CA LEU A 505 -11.39 13.82 24.65
C LEU A 505 -12.86 14.03 24.97
N ASP A 506 -13.23 14.85 25.96
CA ASP A 506 -14.62 15.05 26.36
C ASP A 506 -15.46 15.65 25.22
N ALA A 507 -14.85 16.54 24.43
CA ALA A 507 -15.47 17.08 23.22
C ALA A 507 -15.76 15.98 22.19
N ILE A 508 -14.78 15.12 21.93
CA ILE A 508 -14.87 14.00 20.98
C ILE A 508 -15.91 12.97 21.45
N VAL A 509 -15.93 12.64 22.74
CA VAL A 509 -16.94 11.75 23.34
C VAL A 509 -18.33 12.33 23.19
N THR A 510 -18.51 13.63 23.43
CA THR A 510 -19.80 14.32 23.26
C THR A 510 -20.30 14.22 21.81
N GLU A 511 -19.41 14.39 20.82
CA GLU A 511 -19.78 14.28 19.40
C GLU A 511 -20.06 12.84 18.98
N ALA A 512 -19.27 11.88 19.48
CA ALA A 512 -19.51 10.46 19.22
C ALA A 512 -20.84 9.98 19.86
N GLU A 513 -21.16 10.40 21.09
CA GLU A 513 -22.46 10.12 21.72
C GLU A 513 -23.62 10.81 20.98
N ARG A 514 -23.41 12.03 20.46
CA ARG A 514 -24.41 12.70 19.61
C ARG A 514 -24.67 11.89 18.33
N SER A 515 -23.61 11.44 17.68
CA SER A 515 -23.69 10.66 16.44
C SER A 515 -24.35 9.30 16.68
N LEU A 516 -24.01 8.62 17.78
CA LEU A 516 -24.71 7.42 18.25
C LEU A 516 -26.20 7.66 18.46
N ALA A 517 -26.59 8.73 19.14
CA ALA A 517 -28.00 9.08 19.39
C ALA A 517 -28.76 9.44 18.10
N GLU A 518 -28.05 9.96 17.09
CA GLU A 518 -28.57 10.23 15.75
C GLU A 518 -28.59 8.96 14.86
N LYS A 519 -28.11 7.81 15.37
CA LYS A 519 -27.98 6.53 14.66
C LYS A 519 -27.07 6.62 13.44
N ARG A 520 -25.96 7.32 13.63
CA ARG A 520 -24.95 7.52 12.58
C ARG A 520 -23.70 6.75 12.96
N PRO A 521 -23.40 5.63 12.27
CA PRO A 521 -22.20 4.84 12.52
C PRO A 521 -20.95 5.72 12.49
N THR A 522 -20.16 5.66 13.57
CA THR A 522 -19.07 6.62 13.80
C THR A 522 -17.71 5.91 13.81
N LEU A 523 -16.72 6.52 13.16
CA LEU A 523 -15.33 6.11 13.19
C LEU A 523 -14.48 7.14 13.91
N VAL A 524 -13.75 6.75 14.94
CA VAL A 524 -12.84 7.63 15.68
C VAL A 524 -11.39 7.20 15.47
N LEU A 525 -10.65 8.02 14.73
CA LEU A 525 -9.23 7.84 14.44
C LEU A 525 -8.40 8.54 15.52
N THR A 526 -7.76 7.74 16.36
CA THR A 526 -6.91 8.20 17.46
C THR A 526 -5.44 8.26 17.05
N ARG A 527 -4.60 8.88 17.88
CA ARG A 527 -3.15 8.94 17.67
C ARG A 527 -2.44 7.75 18.30
N THR A 528 -3.01 7.22 19.38
CA THR A 528 -2.41 6.13 20.16
C THR A 528 -3.46 5.14 20.65
N TYR A 529 -3.05 3.89 20.90
CA TYR A 529 -3.90 2.90 21.57
C TYR A 529 -4.30 3.31 23.00
N GLY A 530 -3.52 4.18 23.65
CA GLY A 530 -3.89 4.75 24.95
C GLY A 530 -5.14 5.62 24.87
N GLU A 531 -5.21 6.49 23.88
CA GLU A 531 -6.40 7.30 23.57
C GLU A 531 -7.57 6.43 23.13
N THR A 532 -7.32 5.43 22.27
CA THR A 532 -8.34 4.45 21.87
C THR A 532 -9.01 3.82 23.08
N LYS A 533 -8.20 3.34 24.03
CA LYS A 533 -8.70 2.73 25.25
C LYS A 533 -9.48 3.72 26.12
N ALA A 534 -8.99 4.95 26.26
CA ALA A 534 -9.66 5.98 27.07
C ALA A 534 -11.03 6.36 26.49
N LEU A 535 -11.10 6.62 25.18
CA LEU A 535 -12.36 6.91 24.48
C LEU A 535 -13.34 5.74 24.57
N TRP A 536 -12.87 4.53 24.28
CA TRP A 536 -13.70 3.33 24.40
C TRP A 536 -14.26 3.16 25.82
N GLN A 537 -13.47 3.40 26.87
CA GLN A 537 -13.94 3.30 28.25
C GLN A 537 -15.03 4.32 28.60
N GLN A 538 -15.03 5.50 27.98
CA GLN A 538 -16.05 6.52 28.19
C GLN A 538 -17.31 6.25 27.36
N LEU A 539 -17.15 5.74 26.14
CA LEU A 539 -18.24 5.41 25.22
C LEU A 539 -18.87 4.04 25.49
N TYR A 540 -18.22 3.16 26.24
CA TYR A 540 -18.78 1.86 26.57
C TYR A 540 -19.72 1.97 27.78
N ASP A 541 -21.04 1.84 27.59
CA ASP A 541 -22.03 1.86 28.69
C ASP A 541 -22.50 0.47 29.13
N GLY A 542 -22.07 -0.60 28.45
CA GLY A 542 -22.51 -1.97 28.75
C GLY A 542 -23.99 -2.24 28.44
N SER A 543 -24.63 -1.40 27.64
CA SER A 543 -25.96 -1.67 27.05
C SER A 543 -25.83 -2.65 25.88
N ASP A 544 -26.78 -3.59 25.74
CA ASP A 544 -26.79 -4.59 24.67
C ASP A 544 -27.23 -4.02 23.30
N ASP A 545 -27.79 -2.79 23.27
CA ASP A 545 -28.39 -2.21 22.05
C ASP A 545 -27.39 -1.44 21.15
N ARG A 546 -26.19 -1.10 21.66
CA ARG A 546 -25.15 -0.35 20.94
C ARG A 546 -23.84 -1.11 20.83
N VAL A 547 -23.14 -0.96 19.71
CA VAL A 547 -21.86 -1.64 19.43
C VAL A 547 -20.72 -0.64 19.51
N VAL A 548 -19.79 -0.83 20.45
CA VAL A 548 -18.63 0.07 20.61
C VAL A 548 -17.36 -0.78 20.57
N GLU A 549 -16.75 -0.82 19.39
CA GLU A 549 -15.58 -1.63 19.08
C GLU A 549 -14.28 -0.84 19.14
N ARG A 550 -13.18 -1.53 19.44
CA ARG A 550 -11.83 -0.93 19.39
C ARG A 550 -10.78 -1.86 18.82
N LEU A 551 -9.78 -1.28 18.17
CA LEU A 551 -8.58 -2.04 17.80
C LEU A 551 -7.64 -2.19 19.00
N GLU A 552 -7.19 -3.42 19.25
CA GLU A 552 -6.28 -3.74 20.33
C GLU A 552 -4.80 -3.55 19.95
N ALA A 553 -4.01 -3.13 20.94
CA ALA A 553 -2.56 -2.98 20.80
C ALA A 553 -1.90 -4.36 20.70
N GLY A 554 -1.15 -4.60 19.62
CA GLY A 554 -0.49 -5.89 19.38
C GLY A 554 -1.38 -6.93 18.70
N GLY A 555 -2.60 -6.57 18.32
CA GLY A 555 -3.47 -7.45 17.53
C GLY A 555 -2.90 -7.71 16.13
N SER A 556 -3.14 -8.91 15.61
CA SER A 556 -2.72 -9.27 14.25
C SER A 556 -3.57 -8.55 13.20
N ALA A 557 -3.11 -8.52 11.95
CA ALA A 557 -3.89 -7.94 10.84
C ALA A 557 -5.23 -8.67 10.63
N GLU A 558 -5.29 -9.97 10.93
CA GLU A 558 -6.51 -10.78 10.88
C GLU A 558 -7.48 -10.43 12.03
N GLU A 559 -6.96 -10.20 13.23
CA GLU A 559 -7.77 -9.79 14.38
C GLU A 559 -8.38 -8.41 14.14
N HIS A 560 -7.59 -7.44 13.64
CA HIS A 560 -8.10 -6.12 13.28
C HIS A 560 -9.14 -6.20 12.16
N ALA A 561 -8.96 -7.09 11.18
CA ALA A 561 -9.95 -7.32 10.14
C ALA A 561 -11.26 -7.93 10.68
N SER A 562 -11.17 -8.85 11.65
CA SER A 562 -12.35 -9.41 12.32
C SER A 562 -13.15 -8.32 13.04
N THR A 563 -12.50 -7.47 13.84
CA THR A 563 -13.16 -6.38 14.55
C THR A 563 -13.85 -5.39 13.60
N ILE A 564 -13.20 -5.06 12.48
CA ILE A 564 -13.79 -4.18 11.46
C ILE A 564 -15.02 -4.84 10.83
N ARG A 565 -14.93 -6.14 10.49
CA ARG A 565 -16.06 -6.89 9.94
C ARG A 565 -17.23 -6.97 10.93
N GLU A 566 -16.96 -7.26 12.20
CA GLU A 566 -17.96 -7.30 13.27
C GLU A 566 -18.67 -5.95 13.43
N PHE A 567 -17.94 -4.84 13.29
CA PHE A 567 -18.52 -3.50 13.24
C PHE A 567 -19.42 -3.30 12.02
N ASP A 568 -18.98 -3.68 10.81
CA ASP A 568 -19.78 -3.51 9.60
C ASP A 568 -21.04 -4.39 9.57
N GLU A 569 -20.92 -5.66 9.97
CA GLU A 569 -22.00 -6.65 10.01
C GLU A 569 -23.00 -6.45 11.16
N ALA A 570 -22.68 -5.58 12.14
CA ALA A 570 -23.59 -5.29 13.23
C ALA A 570 -24.94 -4.74 12.72
N GLU A 571 -26.04 -5.37 13.15
CA GLU A 571 -27.42 -5.01 12.76
C GLU A 571 -27.87 -3.61 13.24
N THR A 572 -27.18 -3.05 14.24
CA THR A 572 -27.50 -1.72 14.81
C THR A 572 -26.73 -0.60 14.10
N GLU A 573 -27.39 0.53 13.90
CA GLU A 573 -26.77 1.79 13.45
C GLU A 573 -26.13 2.56 14.61
N GLU A 574 -26.45 2.19 15.86
CA GLU A 574 -25.83 2.75 17.07
C GLU A 574 -24.47 2.09 17.30
N LYS A 575 -23.51 2.36 16.40
CA LYS A 575 -22.19 1.75 16.41
C LYS A 575 -21.02 2.73 16.30
N VAL A 576 -19.94 2.46 17.04
CA VAL A 576 -18.68 3.21 16.98
C VAL A 576 -17.50 2.26 16.86
N LEU A 577 -16.59 2.56 15.93
CA LEU A 577 -15.27 1.92 15.86
C LEU A 577 -14.18 2.91 16.25
N ILE A 578 -13.26 2.48 17.12
CA ILE A 578 -12.18 3.34 17.65
C ILE A 578 -10.82 2.70 17.40
N GLY A 579 -9.88 3.42 16.81
CA GLY A 579 -8.52 2.91 16.68
C GLY A 579 -7.53 3.90 16.08
N PRO A 580 -6.22 3.57 16.13
CA PRO A 580 -5.21 4.47 15.61
C PRO A 580 -5.34 4.68 14.09
N GLY A 581 -5.26 5.93 13.64
CA GLY A 581 -5.43 6.28 12.22
C GLY A 581 -4.37 5.67 11.29
N ASN A 582 -3.22 5.22 11.79
CA ASN A 582 -2.21 4.49 11.02
C ASN A 582 -2.48 2.98 10.88
N ARG A 583 -3.51 2.45 11.54
CA ARG A 583 -3.90 1.03 11.49
C ARG A 583 -5.25 0.84 10.83
N ILE A 584 -6.19 1.73 11.11
CA ILE A 584 -7.49 1.77 10.42
C ILE A 584 -7.28 2.29 8.99
N GLY A 585 -7.80 1.57 8.00
CA GLY A 585 -7.67 1.89 6.57
C GLY A 585 -6.48 1.23 5.86
N GLN A 586 -5.64 0.44 6.56
CA GLN A 586 -4.63 -0.42 5.91
C GLN A 586 -5.25 -1.77 5.52
N GLY A 587 -5.67 -1.90 4.26
CA GLY A 587 -6.10 -3.18 3.66
C GLY A 587 -7.53 -3.65 3.96
N ASN A 588 -8.28 -3.00 4.87
CA ASN A 588 -9.70 -3.27 5.12
C ASN A 588 -10.51 -2.01 4.80
N ASP A 589 -11.50 -2.13 3.92
CA ASP A 589 -12.50 -1.08 3.68
C ASP A 589 -13.55 -1.16 4.80
N ILE A 590 -14.15 -0.01 5.15
CA ILE A 590 -15.22 0.07 6.14
C ILE A 590 -16.43 0.65 5.41
N HIS A 591 -17.54 -0.08 5.40
CA HIS A 591 -18.67 0.25 4.53
C HIS A 591 -19.74 1.09 5.24
N SER A 592 -19.86 0.96 6.57
CA SER A 592 -21.02 1.48 7.29
C SER A 592 -20.90 2.92 7.83
N VAL A 593 -19.71 3.53 7.81
CA VAL A 593 -19.40 4.80 8.50
C VAL A 593 -20.10 6.02 7.87
N GLU A 594 -20.65 6.89 8.72
CA GLU A 594 -21.26 8.19 8.34
C GLU A 594 -20.59 9.40 8.97
N VAL A 595 -19.95 9.19 10.11
CA VAL A 595 -19.26 10.24 10.85
C VAL A 595 -17.84 9.79 11.10
N GLY A 596 -16.86 10.48 10.52
CA GLY A 596 -15.46 10.26 10.81
C GLY A 596 -14.91 11.36 11.73
N ILE A 597 -14.23 10.99 12.81
CA ILE A 597 -13.59 11.93 13.73
C ILE A 597 -12.10 11.59 13.76
N ASN A 598 -11.26 12.50 13.27
CA ASN A 598 -9.81 12.35 13.31
C ASN A 598 -9.17 13.28 14.34
N ILE A 599 -8.45 12.69 15.29
CA ILE A 599 -7.73 13.43 16.33
C ILE A 599 -6.33 13.74 15.82
N ALA A 600 -6.08 15.00 15.48
CA ALA A 600 -4.80 15.46 14.97
C ALA A 600 -3.79 15.74 16.10
N LYS A 601 -2.49 15.72 15.78
CA LYS A 601 -1.49 16.27 16.68
C LYS A 601 -1.57 17.80 16.61
N PRO A 602 -1.58 18.51 17.74
CA PRO A 602 -1.50 19.97 17.73
C PRO A 602 -0.29 20.46 16.93
N GLY A 603 -0.54 21.27 15.91
CA GLY A 603 0.51 21.81 15.05
C GLY A 603 1.08 20.86 13.99
N SER A 604 0.39 19.76 13.69
CA SER A 604 0.65 18.97 12.49
C SER A 604 -0.41 19.26 11.43
N GLY A 605 0.01 19.54 10.19
CA GLY A 605 -0.88 19.64 9.03
C GLY A 605 -1.63 18.34 8.73
N VAL A 606 -2.56 18.41 7.79
CA VAL A 606 -3.28 17.24 7.27
C VAL A 606 -2.34 16.43 6.40
N ASN A 607 -2.27 15.12 6.65
CA ASN A 607 -1.52 14.22 5.79
C ASN A 607 -2.38 13.85 4.56
N ALA A 608 -1.90 14.06 3.33
CA ALA A 608 -2.61 13.71 2.11
C ALA A 608 -3.06 12.23 2.05
N THR A 609 -2.29 11.33 2.65
CA THR A 609 -2.67 9.91 2.77
C THR A 609 -3.88 9.68 3.68
N LEU A 610 -4.22 10.61 4.59
CA LEU A 610 -5.42 10.55 5.40
C LEU A 610 -6.67 10.78 4.53
N VAL A 611 -6.62 11.75 3.59
CA VAL A 611 -7.72 12.05 2.66
C VAL A 611 -8.02 10.85 1.76
N GLN A 612 -6.97 10.25 1.17
CA GLN A 612 -7.10 9.03 0.36
C GLN A 612 -7.65 7.84 1.17
N ARG A 613 -7.23 7.69 2.43
CA ARG A 613 -7.76 6.67 3.34
C ARG A 613 -9.22 6.91 3.71
N LEU A 614 -9.61 8.16 3.92
CA LEU A 614 -10.99 8.55 4.20
C LEU A 614 -11.89 8.28 3.00
N GLY A 615 -11.45 8.59 1.78
CA GLY A 615 -12.19 8.23 0.57
C GLY A 615 -12.51 6.73 0.51
N ARG A 616 -11.56 5.86 0.91
CA ARG A 616 -11.76 4.40 0.96
C ARG A 616 -12.68 3.93 2.10
N LEU A 617 -12.73 4.66 3.22
CA LEU A 617 -13.58 4.38 4.39
C LEU A 617 -15.06 4.76 4.18
N LEU A 618 -15.41 5.33 3.03
CA LEU A 618 -16.75 5.86 2.72
C LEU A 618 -17.37 5.21 1.49
N ARG A 619 -16.78 4.07 1.05
CA ARG A 619 -17.01 3.39 -0.22
C ARG A 619 -18.43 2.85 -0.46
N ASP A 620 -19.28 2.84 0.55
CA ASP A 620 -20.61 2.19 0.48
C ASP A 620 -21.71 2.93 1.25
N ALA A 621 -21.54 4.25 1.40
CA ALA A 621 -22.63 5.11 1.81
C ALA A 621 -23.67 5.32 0.68
N GLY A 622 -23.79 4.41 -0.29
CA GLY A 622 -24.67 4.52 -1.48
C GLY A 622 -26.17 4.57 -1.18
N SER A 623 -26.57 4.57 0.09
CA SER A 623 -27.94 4.89 0.55
C SER A 623 -28.03 6.22 1.32
N LYS A 624 -26.92 6.94 1.48
CA LYS A 624 -26.75 8.03 2.45
C LYS A 624 -26.38 9.32 1.73
N ASP A 625 -27.11 10.38 2.06
CA ASP A 625 -27.00 11.67 1.35
C ASP A 625 -25.71 12.42 1.68
N THR A 626 -25.14 12.25 2.90
CA THR A 626 -23.99 13.04 3.39
C THR A 626 -23.15 12.29 4.44
N VAL A 627 -21.82 12.43 4.38
CA VAL A 627 -20.85 12.00 5.39
C VAL A 627 -20.24 13.23 6.06
N ASP A 628 -20.18 13.23 7.39
CA ASP A 628 -19.50 14.30 8.14
C ASP A 628 -18.11 13.85 8.58
N PHE A 629 -17.11 14.71 8.38
CA PHE A 629 -15.77 14.47 8.86
C PHE A 629 -15.23 15.60 9.70
N TYR A 630 -14.81 15.27 10.91
CA TYR A 630 -14.27 16.21 11.88
C TYR A 630 -12.76 16.03 12.02
N HIS A 631 -12.00 17.06 11.68
CA HIS A 631 -10.57 17.11 11.96
C HIS A 631 -10.33 17.90 13.25
N VAL A 632 -10.08 17.19 14.34
CA VAL A 632 -10.03 17.75 15.70
C VAL A 632 -8.59 18.15 16.04
N MET A 633 -8.36 19.44 16.30
CA MET A 633 -7.10 20.02 16.74
C MET A 633 -7.20 20.57 18.15
N GLY A 634 -6.32 20.09 19.04
CA GLY A 634 -6.13 20.69 20.36
C GLY A 634 -5.38 22.03 20.25
N VAL A 635 -5.90 23.06 20.91
CA VAL A 635 -5.32 24.42 20.92
C VAL A 635 -4.65 24.69 22.25
N GLN A 636 -3.39 25.12 22.22
CA GLN A 636 -2.68 25.52 23.42
C GLN A 636 -3.25 26.83 23.99
N PRO A 637 -3.34 26.98 25.33
CA PRO A 637 -3.78 28.22 25.95
C PRO A 637 -2.91 29.43 25.57
N ARG A 638 -3.53 30.60 25.40
CA ARG A 638 -2.84 31.84 24.97
C ARG A 638 -1.69 32.30 25.87
N ASP A 639 -1.74 31.99 27.17
CA ASP A 639 -0.65 32.30 28.12
C ASP A 639 0.60 31.47 27.85
N THR A 640 0.45 30.35 27.14
CA THR A 640 1.55 29.52 26.71
C THR A 640 2.01 29.83 25.28
N ALA A 641 1.32 30.67 24.51
CA ALA A 641 1.64 30.96 23.11
C ALA A 641 2.76 32.01 22.93
N VAL A 642 3.62 31.79 21.94
CA VAL A 642 4.64 32.75 21.47
C VAL A 642 4.61 32.86 19.94
N GLU A 643 5.28 33.88 19.37
CA GLU A 643 5.24 34.17 17.93
C GLU A 643 5.51 32.96 17.02
N PRO A 644 6.58 32.17 17.20
CA PRO A 644 6.82 30.96 16.41
C PRO A 644 5.68 29.93 16.42
N ASP A 645 4.91 29.85 17.51
CA ASP A 645 3.77 28.93 17.56
C ASP A 645 2.61 29.44 16.71
N GLY A 646 2.40 30.76 16.69
CA GLY A 646 1.40 31.42 15.87
C GLY A 646 1.70 31.25 14.38
N GLU A 647 2.97 31.40 13.98
CA GLU A 647 3.42 31.15 12.60
C GLU A 647 3.10 29.72 12.18
N SER A 648 3.51 28.73 12.96
CA SER A 648 3.21 27.33 12.68
C SER A 648 1.70 27.04 12.68
N PHE A 649 0.91 27.72 13.52
CA PHE A 649 -0.54 27.59 13.55
C PHE A 649 -1.18 28.10 12.24
N VAL A 650 -0.80 29.29 11.79
CA VAL A 650 -1.33 29.87 10.54
C VAL A 650 -0.95 29.03 9.33
N GLN A 651 0.28 28.51 9.29
CA GLN A 651 0.73 27.57 8.27
C GLN A 651 -0.11 26.28 8.28
N THR A 652 -0.31 25.67 9.45
CA THR A 652 -1.10 24.43 9.59
C THR A 652 -2.54 24.61 9.11
N VAL A 653 -3.17 25.75 9.42
CA VAL A 653 -4.53 26.06 8.95
C VAL A 653 -4.52 26.30 7.44
N SER A 654 -3.55 27.04 6.92
CA SER A 654 -3.45 27.30 5.49
C SER A 654 -3.22 26.02 4.68
N GLU A 655 -2.36 25.11 5.17
CA GLU A 655 -2.16 23.78 4.60
C GLU A 655 -3.46 22.97 4.56
N PHE A 656 -4.25 22.98 5.65
CA PHE A 656 -5.55 22.31 5.71
C PHE A 656 -6.50 22.83 4.62
N PHE A 657 -6.60 24.15 4.47
CA PHE A 657 -7.45 24.77 3.43
C PHE A 657 -6.87 24.63 2.02
N GLY A 658 -5.55 24.48 1.87
CA GLY A 658 -4.90 24.24 0.58
C GLY A 658 -5.25 22.88 -0.05
N GLN A 659 -5.49 21.86 0.78
CA GLN A 659 -5.94 20.53 0.33
C GLN A 659 -7.28 20.55 -0.42
N VAL A 660 -8.04 21.64 -0.31
CA VAL A 660 -9.37 21.83 -0.90
C VAL A 660 -9.26 22.45 -2.31
N ILE A 661 -8.20 23.21 -2.58
CA ILE A 661 -8.04 23.97 -3.83
C ILE A 661 -7.24 23.18 -4.88
N GLU A 662 -6.33 22.30 -4.44
CA GLU A 662 -5.45 21.60 -5.37
C GLU A 662 -6.23 20.67 -6.33
N PRO A 663 -6.24 20.96 -7.65
CA PRO A 663 -7.01 20.20 -8.64
C PRO A 663 -6.44 18.79 -8.92
N ASP A 664 -5.27 18.48 -8.38
CA ASP A 664 -4.50 17.24 -8.64
C ASP A 664 -4.47 16.26 -7.45
N THR A 665 -5.18 16.53 -6.35
CA THR A 665 -5.14 15.70 -5.12
C THR A 665 -6.46 15.03 -4.72
N ASP A 666 -7.39 14.79 -5.67
CA ASP A 666 -8.76 14.32 -5.33
C ASP A 666 -9.47 15.30 -4.34
N GLY A 667 -9.09 16.59 -4.39
CA GLY A 667 -9.55 17.62 -3.46
C GLY A 667 -11.08 17.72 -3.37
N ILE A 668 -11.57 17.85 -2.14
CA ILE A 668 -12.99 18.07 -1.86
C ILE A 668 -13.31 19.50 -2.33
N LEU A 669 -14.08 19.66 -3.40
CA LEU A 669 -14.40 20.96 -4.02
C LEU A 669 -15.35 21.84 -3.19
N LYS A 670 -15.44 21.61 -1.88
CA LYS A 670 -16.27 22.37 -0.93
C LYS A 670 -15.39 22.99 0.14
N SER A 671 -15.66 24.27 0.44
CA SER A 671 -14.99 24.96 1.53
C SER A 671 -15.25 24.21 2.84
N PRO A 672 -14.20 23.84 3.59
CA PRO A 672 -14.37 23.24 4.89
C PRO A 672 -15.16 24.16 5.81
N THR A 673 -16.01 23.56 6.62
CA THR A 673 -16.63 24.22 7.76
C THR A 673 -15.62 24.34 8.89
N VAL A 674 -15.76 25.37 9.73
CA VAL A 674 -14.91 25.57 10.90
C VAL A 674 -15.76 25.59 12.16
N ARG A 675 -15.31 24.88 13.19
CA ARG A 675 -15.92 24.85 14.53
C ARG A 675 -14.86 25.20 15.56
N VAL A 676 -15.06 26.27 16.33
CA VAL A 676 -14.19 26.61 17.46
C VAL A 676 -14.96 26.47 18.76
N ASN A 677 -14.46 25.67 19.71
CA ASN A 677 -15.07 25.62 21.04
C ASN A 677 -14.95 27.00 21.72
N ASN A 678 -16.04 27.45 22.36
CA ASN A 678 -16.09 28.77 23.01
C ASN A 678 -14.98 28.99 24.06
N THR A 679 -14.48 27.90 24.65
CA THR A 679 -13.37 27.88 25.62
C THR A 679 -12.05 28.31 25.00
N VAL A 680 -11.75 27.86 23.77
CA VAL A 680 -10.48 28.14 23.06
C VAL A 680 -10.58 29.26 22.02
N SER A 681 -11.76 29.84 21.79
CA SER A 681 -11.96 30.91 20.79
C SER A 681 -10.98 32.08 20.93
N LYS A 682 -10.66 32.48 22.16
CA LYS A 682 -9.67 33.54 22.41
C LYS A 682 -8.22 33.08 22.22
N ASP A 683 -7.97 31.79 22.40
CA ASP A 683 -6.63 31.20 22.24
C ASP A 683 -6.29 31.05 20.76
N VAL A 684 -7.26 30.62 19.94
CA VAL A 684 -7.15 30.61 18.48
C VAL A 684 -6.89 32.02 17.95
N ALA A 685 -7.70 33.00 18.35
CA ALA A 685 -7.51 34.38 17.92
C ALA A 685 -6.13 34.94 18.32
N ALA A 686 -5.58 34.54 19.46
CA ALA A 686 -4.24 34.95 19.88
C ALA A 686 -3.13 34.34 19.02
N LEU A 687 -3.23 33.04 18.69
CA LEU A 687 -2.27 32.35 17.83
C LEU A 687 -2.29 32.90 16.39
N GLU A 688 -3.48 33.16 15.84
CA GLU A 688 -3.64 33.79 14.53
C GLU A 688 -2.92 35.14 14.45
N ARG A 689 -3.06 35.98 15.49
CA ARG A 689 -2.39 37.29 15.55
C ARG A 689 -0.88 37.16 15.56
N LEU A 690 -0.38 36.27 16.42
CA LEU A 690 1.04 35.99 16.53
C LEU A 690 1.63 35.53 15.19
N GLY A 691 0.91 34.70 14.43
CA GLY A 691 1.36 34.22 13.12
C GLY A 691 1.26 35.25 11.99
N ALA A 692 0.16 36.01 11.94
CA ALA A 692 -0.06 36.99 10.87
C ALA A 692 0.97 38.12 10.85
N ASP A 693 1.54 38.48 12.01
CA ASP A 693 2.61 39.47 12.09
C ASP A 693 3.95 38.95 11.55
N SER A 694 4.22 37.64 11.61
CA SER A 694 5.40 37.01 11.01
C SER A 694 5.30 36.98 9.47
N LEU A 695 4.14 36.59 8.93
CA LEU A 695 3.89 36.50 7.48
C LEU A 695 3.95 37.86 6.74
N ARG A 696 3.80 38.98 7.44
CA ARG A 696 3.97 40.33 6.86
C ARG A 696 5.39 40.63 6.41
N LEU A 697 6.37 39.91 6.97
CA LEU A 697 7.80 40.15 6.77
C LEU A 697 8.42 39.16 5.79
N ASP A 698 7.71 38.08 5.49
CA ASP A 698 8.17 37.04 4.58
C ASP A 698 7.59 37.22 3.18
N ALA A 699 8.46 37.41 2.18
CA ALA A 699 8.06 37.50 0.78
C ALA A 699 7.75 36.12 0.16
N ARG A 700 7.92 35.03 0.93
CA ARG A 700 7.84 33.62 0.49
C ARG A 700 6.51 32.92 0.86
N GLY A 701 5.56 33.61 1.49
CA GLY A 701 4.27 33.02 1.87
C GLY A 701 3.40 32.65 0.67
N THR A 702 2.66 31.55 0.77
CA THR A 702 1.71 31.09 -0.25
C THR A 702 0.54 32.06 -0.42
N VAL A 703 -0.17 31.98 -1.55
CA VAL A 703 -1.37 32.81 -1.82
C VAL A 703 -2.45 32.60 -0.74
N ILE A 704 -2.58 31.38 -0.22
CA ILE A 704 -3.53 31.02 0.85
C ILE A 704 -3.11 31.66 2.17
N GLU A 705 -1.83 31.54 2.55
CA GLU A 705 -1.31 32.16 3.78
C GLU A 705 -1.46 33.69 3.75
N ALA A 706 -1.20 34.31 2.60
CA ALA A 706 -1.37 35.75 2.43
C ALA A 706 -2.85 36.17 2.57
N ALA A 707 -3.78 35.43 1.96
CA ALA A 707 -5.21 35.68 2.08
C ALA A 707 -5.70 35.52 3.52
N TYR A 708 -5.26 34.46 4.20
CA TYR A 708 -5.63 34.20 5.58
C TYR A 708 -5.04 35.25 6.54
N ALA A 709 -3.77 35.62 6.36
CA ALA A 709 -3.14 36.69 7.13
C ALA A 709 -3.84 38.04 6.95
N ALA A 710 -4.33 38.35 5.74
CA ALA A 710 -5.14 39.55 5.51
C ALA A 710 -6.48 39.49 6.27
N ALA A 711 -7.18 38.35 6.23
CA ALA A 711 -8.42 38.15 6.97
C ALA A 711 -8.24 38.27 8.50
N ILE A 712 -7.11 37.76 9.03
CA ILE A 712 -6.74 37.93 10.44
C ILE A 712 -6.67 39.42 10.81
N GLN A 713 -6.12 40.26 9.94
CA GLN A 713 -5.99 41.70 10.19
C GLN A 713 -7.33 42.43 10.22
N GLU A 714 -8.27 42.04 9.38
CA GLU A 714 -9.61 42.66 9.27
C GLU A 714 -10.58 42.19 10.36
N THR A 715 -10.33 41.01 10.92
CA THR A 715 -11.16 40.43 11.99
C THR A 715 -10.95 41.17 13.32
N PRO A 716 -11.93 41.26 14.24
CA PRO A 716 -11.72 41.79 15.58
C PRO A 716 -10.71 40.98 16.43
N LEU A 717 -10.05 41.62 17.40
CA LEU A 717 -8.99 40.99 18.23
C LEU A 717 -9.43 39.76 19.04
N ASP A 718 -10.69 39.71 19.47
CA ASP A 718 -11.22 38.62 20.31
C ASP A 718 -11.94 37.53 19.50
N LYS A 719 -11.82 37.54 18.17
CA LYS A 719 -12.51 36.61 17.28
C LYS A 719 -11.53 35.88 16.38
N PRO A 720 -11.64 34.55 16.26
CA PRO A 720 -10.92 33.79 15.25
C PRO A 720 -11.29 34.25 13.84
N ALA A 721 -10.30 34.53 13.01
CA ALA A 721 -10.47 34.80 11.59
C ALA A 721 -10.78 33.53 10.82
N VAL A 722 -10.33 32.37 11.31
CA VAL A 722 -10.64 31.06 10.71
C VAL A 722 -12.15 30.78 10.65
N GLU A 723 -12.96 31.35 11.55
CA GLU A 723 -14.43 31.24 11.55
C GLU A 723 -15.12 32.20 10.56
N THR A 724 -14.38 33.04 9.86
CA THR A 724 -14.94 33.97 8.86
C THR A 724 -14.97 33.33 7.48
N ASP A 725 -15.76 33.91 6.56
CA ASP A 725 -15.84 33.46 5.16
C ASP A 725 -14.60 33.84 4.33
N TRP A 726 -13.42 33.99 4.95
CA TRP A 726 -12.20 34.48 4.29
C TRP A 726 -11.79 33.63 3.10
N PHE A 727 -11.92 32.31 3.24
CA PHE A 727 -11.54 31.35 2.21
C PHE A 727 -12.49 31.43 1.01
N SER A 728 -13.79 31.38 1.28
CA SER A 728 -14.84 31.58 0.27
C SER A 728 -14.73 32.94 -0.44
N ALA A 729 -14.39 33.99 0.30
CA ALA A 729 -14.19 35.34 -0.25
C ALA A 729 -12.94 35.45 -1.13
N ALA A 730 -11.86 34.73 -0.81
CA ALA A 730 -10.62 34.74 -1.56
C ALA A 730 -10.67 33.86 -2.83
N TYR A 731 -11.40 32.73 -2.77
CA TYR A 731 -11.36 31.69 -3.81
C TYR A 731 -12.70 31.39 -4.48
N GLY A 732 -13.78 32.08 -4.11
CA GLY A 732 -15.09 31.94 -4.76
C GLY A 732 -15.82 30.61 -4.48
N VAL A 733 -15.36 29.83 -3.50
CA VAL A 733 -15.98 28.56 -3.10
C VAL A 733 -17.19 28.87 -2.22
N THR A 734 -18.41 28.52 -2.63
CA THR A 734 -19.62 28.81 -1.85
C THR A 734 -19.74 27.91 -0.62
N THR A 735 -19.95 28.50 0.56
CA THR A 735 -20.36 27.81 1.80
C THR A 735 -21.79 27.25 1.64
N PRO A 736 -22.12 26.03 2.11
CA PRO A 736 -23.49 25.53 2.06
C PRO A 736 -24.35 26.29 3.07
N SER A 737 -24.96 27.39 2.62
CA SER A 737 -26.05 28.06 3.32
C SER A 737 -27.20 28.21 2.35
N GLN A 738 -28.32 27.58 2.70
CA GLN A 738 -29.61 27.55 2.01
C GLN A 738 -29.91 28.80 1.15
N GLU A 739 -29.98 28.65 -0.17
CA GLU A 739 -31.04 29.23 -1.00
C GLU A 739 -31.04 28.70 -2.46
N MET A 740 -32.23 28.56 -3.01
CA MET A 740 -32.57 28.06 -4.34
C MET A 740 -32.24 29.05 -5.47
N VAL A 741 -31.77 28.51 -6.62
CA VAL A 741 -31.96 28.98 -8.01
C VAL A 741 -31.39 30.36 -8.38
N SER A 742 -30.36 30.40 -9.24
CA SER A 742 -30.53 30.75 -10.67
C SER A 742 -29.22 30.64 -11.46
N THR A 743 -29.30 29.93 -12.59
CA THR A 743 -28.39 29.98 -13.73
C THR A 743 -28.28 31.40 -14.29
N ASP A 744 -27.06 31.87 -14.57
CA ASP A 744 -26.70 32.49 -15.86
C ASP A 744 -25.20 32.83 -15.96
N ASP A 745 -24.62 32.38 -17.07
CA ASP A 745 -23.52 32.93 -17.86
C ASP A 745 -22.57 33.97 -17.25
N GLN A 746 -21.26 33.66 -17.25
CA GLN A 746 -20.30 34.44 -18.04
C GLN A 746 -18.99 33.69 -18.35
N GLN A 747 -18.72 33.60 -19.65
CA GLN A 747 -17.46 33.25 -20.29
C GLN A 747 -16.36 34.31 -20.06
N GLN A 748 -15.12 33.82 -20.16
CA GLN A 748 -13.96 34.39 -20.86
C GLN A 748 -12.76 34.96 -20.08
N ASP A 749 -11.63 34.37 -20.46
CA ASP A 749 -10.25 34.86 -20.61
C ASP A 749 -9.38 35.01 -19.35
N GLU A 750 -8.30 34.21 -19.28
CA GLU A 750 -6.92 34.71 -19.41
C GLU A 750 -5.92 33.55 -19.59
N ASP A 751 -5.61 33.26 -20.86
CA ASP A 751 -4.31 32.73 -21.30
C ASP A 751 -3.27 33.86 -21.23
N ASP A 752 -2.08 33.54 -20.73
CA ASP A 752 -0.75 34.07 -21.07
C ASP A 752 0.12 34.30 -19.83
N ARG A 753 1.01 33.33 -19.55
CA ARG A 753 2.38 33.51 -19.03
C ARG A 753 3.16 32.18 -19.02
N GLU A 754 3.52 31.69 -20.20
CA GLU A 754 4.74 30.88 -20.34
C GLU A 754 5.94 31.83 -20.15
N ASN A 755 6.77 31.57 -19.15
CA ASN A 755 8.12 32.10 -19.13
C ASN A 755 9.07 31.02 -18.58
N ASP A 756 9.90 30.54 -19.48
CA ASP A 756 11.00 29.60 -19.31
C ASP A 756 12.07 30.22 -18.39
N ASN A 757 12.14 29.79 -17.14
CA ASN A 757 13.17 30.18 -16.18
C ASN A 757 13.73 28.90 -15.53
N GLN A 758 14.69 28.25 -16.19
CA GLN A 758 15.47 27.18 -15.58
C GLN A 758 16.46 27.78 -14.57
N THR A 759 16.39 27.36 -13.30
CA THR A 759 17.40 27.68 -12.28
C THR A 759 18.71 26.97 -12.65
N PRO A 760 19.88 27.64 -12.68
CA PRO A 760 21.13 27.01 -13.10
C PRO A 760 21.66 26.01 -12.06
N LEU A 761 22.24 24.90 -12.54
CA LEU A 761 22.86 23.85 -11.71
C LEU A 761 23.94 24.40 -10.77
N SER A 762 23.90 23.99 -9.51
CA SER A 762 24.80 24.46 -8.45
C SER A 762 25.46 23.29 -7.73
N PRO A 763 26.72 22.96 -8.09
CA PRO A 763 27.49 21.96 -7.37
C PRO A 763 27.57 22.20 -5.88
N LEU A 764 27.66 23.48 -5.46
CA LEU A 764 27.76 23.84 -4.06
C LEU A 764 26.45 23.58 -3.28
N ALA A 765 25.29 23.83 -3.90
CA ALA A 765 23.97 23.54 -3.31
C ALA A 765 23.77 22.04 -3.08
N GLU A 766 24.12 21.23 -4.08
CA GLU A 766 24.03 19.77 -4.03
C GLU A 766 25.01 19.16 -3.02
N HIS A 767 26.27 19.61 -2.98
CA HIS A 767 27.21 19.16 -1.95
C HIS A 767 26.71 19.51 -0.54
N TYR A 768 26.19 20.72 -0.35
CA TYR A 768 25.65 21.12 0.95
C TYR A 768 24.47 20.23 1.38
N ASP A 769 23.49 19.98 0.50
CA ASP A 769 22.30 19.22 0.87
C ASP A 769 22.60 17.71 1.05
N ALA A 770 23.52 17.14 0.26
CA ALA A 770 23.97 15.75 0.44
C ALA A 770 24.67 15.53 1.80
N PHE A 771 25.57 16.42 2.20
CA PHE A 771 26.22 16.34 3.52
C PHE A 771 25.23 16.66 4.66
N ARG A 772 24.24 17.53 4.42
CA ARG A 772 23.17 17.83 5.38
C ARG A 772 22.31 16.59 5.63
N SER A 773 21.98 15.85 4.58
CA SER A 773 21.26 14.58 4.65
C SER A 773 22.00 13.56 5.54
N LEU A 774 23.31 13.36 5.29
CA LEU A 774 24.17 12.51 6.13
C LEU A 774 24.24 12.99 7.59
N GLY A 775 24.35 14.31 7.82
CA GLY A 775 24.38 14.91 9.15
C GLY A 775 23.10 14.68 9.95
N ILE A 776 21.94 14.68 9.29
CA ILE A 776 20.66 14.42 9.94
C ILE A 776 20.49 12.90 10.22
N ILE A 777 20.97 12.01 9.34
CA ILE A 777 21.00 10.55 9.61
C ILE A 777 21.83 10.25 10.86
N HIS A 778 23.02 10.85 10.97
CA HIS A 778 23.85 10.71 12.17
C HIS A 778 23.15 11.20 13.44
N ARG A 779 22.36 12.28 13.36
CA ARG A 779 21.56 12.77 14.49
C ARG A 779 20.47 11.78 14.89
N GLY A 780 19.80 11.17 13.89
CA GLY A 780 18.85 10.08 14.11
C GLY A 780 19.46 8.92 14.88
N LEU A 781 20.66 8.48 14.46
CA LEU A 781 21.41 7.42 15.11
C LEU A 781 21.89 7.77 16.53
N GLN A 782 22.37 9.00 16.76
CA GLN A 782 22.76 9.48 18.09
C GLN A 782 21.59 9.42 19.09
N ASN A 783 20.37 9.68 18.64
CA ASN A 783 19.16 9.71 19.46
C ASN A 783 18.54 8.34 19.80
N ILE A 784 19.10 7.24 19.29
CA ILE A 784 18.65 5.86 19.54
C ILE A 784 19.46 5.17 20.67
N GLY A 785 20.36 5.92 21.34
CA GLY A 785 21.17 5.42 22.46
C GLY A 785 22.67 5.40 22.18
N LEU A 786 23.13 5.93 21.04
CA LEU A 786 24.56 6.17 20.78
C LEU A 786 25.08 7.48 21.42
N SER A 787 24.23 8.16 22.19
CA SER A 787 24.56 9.40 22.93
C SER A 787 25.33 9.18 24.23
N GLU A 788 25.42 7.95 24.75
CA GLU A 788 26.20 7.60 25.95
C GLU A 788 27.66 7.18 25.64
N ILE A 789 28.07 7.35 24.39
CA ILE A 789 29.38 6.92 23.88
C ILE A 789 30.44 8.00 24.15
N ASP A 790 31.62 7.58 24.60
CA ASP A 790 32.79 8.43 24.87
C ASP A 790 33.11 9.38 23.69
N HIS A 791 33.51 10.62 23.96
CA HIS A 791 33.89 11.59 22.93
C HIS A 791 35.08 11.14 22.08
N GLU A 792 35.91 10.25 22.62
CA GLU A 792 37.02 9.61 21.90
C GLU A 792 36.57 8.46 20.97
N ASP A 793 35.29 8.12 20.95
CA ASP A 793 34.78 7.07 20.08
C ASP A 793 34.89 7.44 18.58
N PRO A 794 35.30 6.48 17.73
CA PRO A 794 35.44 6.69 16.30
C PRO A 794 34.19 7.24 15.61
N PHE A 795 32.98 6.85 16.03
CA PHE A 795 31.73 7.37 15.48
C PHE A 795 31.51 8.82 15.87
N GLN A 796 31.71 9.18 17.14
CA GLN A 796 31.59 10.56 17.61
C GLN A 796 32.62 11.49 16.95
N GLN A 797 33.83 10.99 16.69
CA GLN A 797 34.83 11.71 15.89
C GLN A 797 34.39 11.89 14.43
N TRP A 798 33.77 10.87 13.84
CA TRP A 798 33.25 10.92 12.47
C TRP A 798 32.10 11.94 12.32
N VAL A 799 31.11 11.89 13.22
CA VAL A 799 29.97 12.83 13.21
C VAL A 799 30.46 14.28 13.36
N ARG A 800 31.47 14.52 14.19
CA ARG A 800 32.09 15.85 14.32
C ARG A 800 32.71 16.33 13.01
N LEU A 801 33.41 15.46 12.27
CA LEU A 801 34.01 15.83 10.98
C LEU A 801 32.96 16.21 9.94
N VAL A 802 31.87 15.44 9.85
CA VAL A 802 30.75 15.75 8.94
C VAL A 802 30.05 17.06 9.33
N LYS A 803 29.87 17.32 10.63
CA LYS A 803 29.32 18.61 11.10
C LYS A 803 30.21 19.80 10.76
N ARG A 804 31.54 19.65 10.81
CA ARG A 804 32.49 20.72 10.43
C ARG A 804 32.41 21.11 8.95
N ILE A 805 32.04 20.17 8.08
CA ILE A 805 31.80 20.44 6.65
C ILE A 805 30.56 21.30 6.43
N LEU A 806 29.54 21.15 7.27
CA LEU A 806 28.30 21.92 7.19
C LEU A 806 28.41 23.32 7.83
N ASN A 807 29.35 23.50 8.75
CA ASN A 807 29.51 24.70 9.57
C ASN A 807 30.77 25.52 9.19
N GLU A 808 31.08 26.58 9.95
CA GLU A 808 32.12 27.57 9.65
C GLU A 808 33.57 27.04 9.69
N GLU A 809 33.82 25.80 10.10
CA GLU A 809 35.18 25.29 10.38
C GLU A 809 35.84 24.52 9.22
N GLY A 810 35.10 24.12 8.19
CA GLY A 810 35.62 23.41 7.02
C GLY A 810 36.32 22.06 7.30
N PHE A 811 36.86 21.46 6.25
CA PHE A 811 37.60 20.20 6.23
C PHE A 811 38.86 20.27 5.33
N GLY A 812 39.92 19.54 5.69
CA GLY A 812 41.16 19.50 4.92
C GLY A 812 41.88 20.86 4.86
N GLU A 813 42.10 21.39 3.67
CA GLU A 813 42.67 22.74 3.44
C GLU A 813 41.61 23.87 3.46
N GLN A 814 40.32 23.56 3.69
CA GLN A 814 39.25 24.57 3.78
C GLN A 814 39.38 25.42 5.05
N SER A 815 39.15 26.74 4.92
CA SER A 815 38.98 27.64 6.07
C SER A 815 37.51 27.83 6.50
N VAL A 816 36.55 27.42 5.66
CA VAL A 816 35.08 27.51 5.87
C VAL A 816 34.36 26.35 5.18
N GLY A 817 33.30 25.79 5.78
CA GLY A 817 32.52 24.67 5.23
C GLY A 817 31.50 25.08 4.16
N TYR A 818 30.86 24.10 3.52
CA TYR A 818 29.95 24.33 2.37
C TYR A 818 28.74 25.21 2.70
N GLY A 819 28.22 25.14 3.93
CA GLY A 819 27.12 26.02 4.35
C GLY A 819 27.52 27.49 4.35
N SER A 820 28.71 27.81 4.83
CA SER A 820 29.25 29.18 4.83
C SER A 820 29.65 29.65 3.43
N GLN A 821 30.11 28.73 2.57
CA GLN A 821 30.40 29.04 1.16
C GLN A 821 29.10 29.36 0.40
N LEU A 822 28.04 28.58 0.60
CA LEU A 822 26.75 28.76 -0.04
C LEU A 822 26.08 30.06 0.41
N ALA A 823 26.11 30.36 1.71
CA ALA A 823 25.60 31.62 2.25
C ALA A 823 26.35 32.88 1.75
N ALA A 824 27.58 32.72 1.26
CA ALA A 824 28.38 33.79 0.69
C ALA A 824 28.25 33.91 -0.84
N SER A 825 27.62 32.94 -1.51
CA SER A 825 27.40 32.96 -2.97
C SER A 825 26.10 33.70 -3.30
N GLU A 826 26.15 34.67 -4.21
CA GLU A 826 24.96 35.38 -4.74
C GLU A 826 24.34 34.65 -5.95
N ALA A 827 24.88 33.50 -6.36
CA ALA A 827 24.57 32.88 -7.65
C ALA A 827 23.27 32.05 -7.68
N VAL A 828 22.92 31.37 -6.58
CA VAL A 828 21.78 30.45 -6.48
C VAL A 828 21.26 30.42 -5.05
N ASP A 829 19.98 30.72 -4.84
CA ASP A 829 19.31 30.53 -3.54
C ASP A 829 19.00 29.03 -3.34
N ILE A 830 19.34 28.50 -2.17
CA ILE A 830 19.20 27.06 -1.88
C ILE A 830 17.74 26.62 -1.79
N ASP A 831 16.83 27.51 -1.41
CA ASP A 831 15.42 27.19 -1.32
C ASP A 831 14.80 27.19 -2.73
N ASP A 832 15.15 28.16 -3.59
CA ASP A 832 14.78 28.15 -5.01
C ASP A 832 15.35 26.91 -5.73
N TYR A 833 16.57 26.48 -5.38
CA TYR A 833 17.18 25.27 -5.92
C TYR A 833 16.49 23.99 -5.43
N ARG A 834 16.02 23.95 -4.18
CA ARG A 834 15.24 22.82 -3.63
C ARG A 834 13.81 22.79 -4.14
N GLU A 835 13.24 23.92 -4.50
CA GLU A 835 11.93 23.98 -5.15
C GLU A 835 12.02 23.45 -6.59
N PHE A 836 13.14 23.70 -7.28
CA PHE A 836 13.33 23.27 -8.66
C PHE A 836 13.89 21.85 -8.81
N TYR A 837 14.86 21.45 -7.99
CA TYR A 837 15.55 20.14 -8.04
C TYR A 837 15.21 19.22 -6.85
N GLY A 838 14.09 19.49 -6.17
CA GLY A 838 13.78 18.91 -4.87
C GLY A 838 12.31 18.96 -4.48
N ASP A 839 12.04 18.73 -3.20
CA ASP A 839 10.69 18.75 -2.60
C ASP A 839 10.39 20.07 -1.85
N GLY A 840 11.13 21.13 -2.15
CA GLY A 840 11.11 22.41 -1.43
C GLY A 840 11.79 22.38 -0.05
N LYS A 841 12.11 21.20 0.51
CA LYS A 841 12.82 21.05 1.80
C LYS A 841 14.24 20.47 1.62
N ARG A 842 14.44 19.71 0.55
CA ARG A 842 15.66 18.96 0.22
C ARG A 842 15.80 18.82 -1.28
N ILE A 843 17.02 18.61 -1.73
CA ILE A 843 17.32 18.21 -3.11
C ILE A 843 17.05 16.72 -3.23
N THR A 844 16.23 16.33 -4.20
CA THR A 844 15.94 14.92 -4.54
C THR A 844 16.58 14.51 -5.85
N GLU A 845 16.94 15.48 -6.69
CA GLU A 845 17.62 15.30 -7.97
C GLU A 845 19.02 15.90 -7.90
N PHE A 846 20.05 15.04 -7.83
CA PHE A 846 21.46 15.46 -7.79
C PHE A 846 22.11 15.23 -9.16
N GLU A 847 22.45 16.30 -9.87
CA GLU A 847 23.06 16.26 -11.21
C GLU A 847 24.59 16.36 -11.18
N THR A 848 25.14 16.89 -10.09
CA THR A 848 26.56 17.22 -9.93
C THR A 848 27.25 16.42 -8.83
N VAL A 849 26.49 15.89 -7.87
CA VAL A 849 27.00 15.04 -6.77
C VAL A 849 26.41 13.64 -6.89
N THR A 850 27.27 12.63 -6.96
CA THR A 850 26.80 11.25 -6.91
C THR A 850 26.39 10.90 -5.48
N VAL A 851 25.17 10.41 -5.32
CA VAL A 851 24.60 9.99 -4.03
C VAL A 851 24.02 8.58 -4.11
N THR A 852 23.85 7.95 -2.96
CA THR A 852 23.13 6.67 -2.82
C THR A 852 22.23 6.70 -1.59
N GLN A 853 21.24 5.80 -1.52
CA GLN A 853 20.40 5.70 -0.33
C GLN A 853 21.18 5.09 0.85
N PRO A 854 20.87 5.48 2.09
CA PRO A 854 21.42 4.84 3.27
C PRO A 854 21.08 3.34 3.27
N PRO A 855 21.93 2.49 3.88
CA PRO A 855 21.62 1.06 4.01
C PRO A 855 20.23 0.84 4.65
N SER A 856 19.44 -0.11 4.13
CA SER A 856 18.07 -0.36 4.61
C SER A 856 17.99 -0.65 6.11
N ALA A 857 19.05 -1.26 6.69
CA ALA A 857 19.17 -1.47 8.13
C ALA A 857 19.28 -0.15 8.93
N VAL A 858 19.94 0.88 8.39
CA VAL A 858 19.98 2.21 9.00
C VAL A 858 18.63 2.89 8.88
N LEU A 859 17.99 2.80 7.72
CA LEU A 859 16.64 3.34 7.49
C LEU A 859 15.60 2.71 8.42
N ALA A 860 15.68 1.40 8.66
CA ALA A 860 14.80 0.69 9.59
C ALA A 860 14.97 1.16 11.05
N LEU A 861 16.18 1.55 11.46
CA LEU A 861 16.45 2.05 12.82
C LEU A 861 15.92 3.47 13.05
N ILE A 862 16.02 4.32 12.04
CA ILE A 862 15.56 5.72 12.12
C ILE A 862 14.11 5.88 11.63
N GLY A 863 13.55 4.86 10.98
CA GLY A 863 12.31 4.88 10.21
C GLY A 863 11.06 5.20 11.00
N ASP A 864 11.01 4.81 12.27
CA ASP A 864 9.90 5.14 13.17
C ASP A 864 9.83 6.65 13.52
N ARG A 865 10.87 7.43 13.18
CA ARG A 865 11.02 8.84 13.61
C ARG A 865 11.09 9.86 12.49
N PHE A 866 11.30 9.47 11.24
CA PHE A 866 11.37 10.39 10.11
C PHE A 866 10.35 10.01 9.03
N ALA A 867 9.55 10.98 8.58
CA ALA A 867 8.73 10.81 7.37
C ALA A 867 9.61 10.86 6.12
N ASN A 868 9.19 10.19 5.04
CA ASN A 868 9.81 10.16 3.72
C ASN A 868 11.25 9.63 3.74
N LEU A 869 11.43 8.33 3.99
CA LEU A 869 12.76 7.67 4.06
C LEU A 869 13.46 7.55 2.70
N ASP A 870 12.71 7.73 1.61
CA ASP A 870 13.15 7.70 0.22
C ASP A 870 13.90 8.96 -0.23
N THR A 871 13.76 10.08 0.49
CA THR A 871 14.42 11.36 0.18
C THR A 871 15.75 11.56 0.93
N TRP A 872 16.37 10.47 1.41
CA TRP A 872 17.61 10.52 2.19
C TRP A 872 18.76 9.93 1.40
N TYR A 873 19.91 10.60 1.48
CA TYR A 873 21.03 10.36 0.60
C TYR A 873 22.34 10.41 1.37
N VAL A 874 23.28 9.59 0.92
CA VAL A 874 24.65 9.52 1.40
C VAL A 874 25.55 9.80 0.19
N PRO A 875 26.47 10.78 0.29
CA PRO A 875 27.34 11.12 -0.83
C PRO A 875 28.37 10.01 -1.11
N LEU A 876 28.66 9.79 -2.39
CA LEU A 876 29.74 8.93 -2.85
C LEU A 876 31.01 9.75 -3.01
N ALA A 877 32.13 9.21 -2.53
CA ALA A 877 33.42 9.82 -2.72
C ALA A 877 33.77 9.86 -4.23
N PRO A 878 34.12 11.03 -4.81
CA PRO A 878 34.17 11.21 -6.26
C PRO A 878 35.18 10.33 -7.01
N ASP A 879 36.32 10.00 -6.38
CA ASP A 879 37.38 9.24 -7.04
C ASP A 879 37.18 7.72 -6.89
N SER A 880 36.66 7.29 -5.74
CA SER A 880 36.50 5.87 -5.38
C SER A 880 35.09 5.32 -5.62
N GLU A 881 34.12 6.18 -5.96
CA GLU A 881 32.69 5.85 -6.06
C GLU A 881 32.15 5.10 -4.82
N THR A 882 32.82 5.28 -3.67
CA THR A 882 32.50 4.56 -2.44
C THR A 882 31.63 5.45 -1.55
N PRO A 883 30.47 4.98 -1.06
CA PRO A 883 29.60 5.78 -0.21
C PRO A 883 30.31 6.12 1.11
N LEU A 884 30.11 7.36 1.59
CA LEU A 884 30.60 7.74 2.91
C LEU A 884 29.96 6.85 3.99
N PRO A 885 30.73 6.37 4.98
CA PRO A 885 30.20 5.48 5.98
C PRO A 885 29.20 6.23 6.87
N VAL A 886 28.01 5.65 7.03
CA VAL A 886 26.97 6.18 7.92
C VAL A 886 27.24 5.81 9.39
N LEU A 887 28.01 4.75 9.63
CA LEU A 887 28.45 4.31 10.95
C LEU A 887 29.95 3.98 10.88
N VAL A 888 30.70 4.38 11.92
CA VAL A 888 32.15 4.16 12.02
C VAL A 888 32.44 3.53 13.38
N GLU A 889 32.76 2.24 13.40
CA GLU A 889 32.86 1.44 14.63
C GLU A 889 34.31 1.25 15.11
N SER A 890 35.31 1.67 14.33
CA SER A 890 36.73 1.52 14.69
C SER A 890 37.62 2.66 14.22
N GLN A 891 38.79 2.81 14.85
CA GLN A 891 39.80 3.79 14.43
C GLN A 891 40.40 3.48 13.04
N ALA A 892 40.26 2.23 12.55
CA ALA A 892 40.62 1.87 11.19
C ALA A 892 39.56 2.36 10.19
N GLU A 893 38.28 2.24 10.53
CA GLU A 893 37.17 2.80 9.75
C GLU A 893 37.18 4.32 9.75
N LEU A 894 37.46 4.96 10.88
CA LEU A 894 37.58 6.42 10.92
C LEU A 894 38.70 6.92 10.01
N ARG A 895 39.82 6.19 9.92
CA ARG A 895 40.89 6.51 8.96
C ARG A 895 40.46 6.34 7.51
N ARG A 896 39.69 5.29 7.20
CA ARG A 896 39.11 5.08 5.87
C ARG A 896 38.08 6.16 5.51
N ALA A 897 37.19 6.49 6.44
CA ALA A 897 36.19 7.54 6.30
C ALA A 897 36.83 8.91 6.03
N LYS A 898 37.92 9.23 6.75
CA LYS A 898 38.72 10.44 6.50
C LYS A 898 39.34 10.46 5.11
N ALA A 899 39.90 9.33 4.65
CA ALA A 899 40.49 9.24 3.31
C ALA A 899 39.44 9.45 2.21
N LEU A 900 38.24 8.85 2.36
CA LEU A 900 37.12 9.08 1.43
C LEU A 900 36.65 10.54 1.43
N LEU A 901 36.71 11.21 2.59
CA LEU A 901 36.35 12.61 2.72
C LEU A 901 37.34 13.54 1.99
N GLU A 902 38.62 13.17 1.94
CA GLU A 902 39.69 13.92 1.23
C GLU A 902 39.50 13.92 -0.31
N GLU A 903 38.65 13.05 -0.85
CA GLU A 903 38.31 13.01 -2.29
C GLU A 903 37.33 14.13 -2.71
N PHE A 904 36.61 14.75 -1.76
CA PHE A 904 35.70 15.85 -2.07
C PHE A 904 36.44 17.18 -2.22
N ALA A 905 36.06 17.97 -3.24
CA ALA A 905 36.72 19.23 -3.56
C ALA A 905 36.48 20.29 -2.47
N SER A 906 37.56 20.91 -1.98
CA SER A 906 37.48 21.92 -0.91
C SER A 906 36.68 23.19 -1.29
N MET A 907 36.60 23.53 -2.58
CA MET A 907 35.69 24.50 -3.15
C MET A 907 35.13 23.91 -4.44
N PRO A 908 33.84 23.52 -4.49
CA PRO A 908 33.19 23.10 -5.72
C PRO A 908 33.26 24.24 -6.75
N PRO A 909 33.54 23.96 -8.03
CA PRO A 909 33.65 25.02 -9.04
C PRO A 909 32.30 25.72 -9.25
N GLU A 910 32.28 27.06 -9.16
CA GLU A 910 31.17 27.86 -9.71
C GLU A 910 31.20 27.71 -11.23
N GLN A 911 30.14 27.15 -11.83
CA GLN A 911 30.07 27.08 -13.28
C GLN A 911 29.87 28.50 -13.85
N SER A 912 30.92 29.06 -14.43
CA SER A 912 30.83 30.28 -15.22
C SER A 912 30.14 29.99 -16.55
N PHE A 913 29.02 30.64 -16.82
CA PHE A 913 28.36 30.65 -18.13
C PHE A 913 29.37 31.02 -19.22
N THR A 914 29.70 30.05 -20.07
CA THR A 914 30.27 30.33 -21.39
C THR A 914 29.35 29.70 -22.41
N GLU A 915 28.73 30.57 -23.21
CA GLU A 915 28.09 30.25 -24.49
C GLU A 915 29.14 29.54 -25.37
N ASP A 916 29.17 28.21 -25.36
CA ASP A 916 29.76 27.37 -26.41
C ASP A 916 29.59 25.88 -26.04
N GLN A 917 28.45 25.28 -26.43
CA GLN A 917 28.36 23.83 -26.64
C GLN A 917 27.63 23.51 -27.94
N GLU A 918 28.21 23.96 -29.07
CA GLU A 918 28.24 23.12 -30.27
C GLU A 918 29.54 22.30 -30.24
N ASN A 919 29.42 20.99 -30.42
CA ASN A 919 30.47 19.96 -30.52
C ASN A 919 31.21 19.57 -29.23
N ARG A 920 30.97 18.34 -28.76
CA ARG A 920 32.06 17.35 -28.70
C ARG A 920 31.59 15.89 -28.76
N ASP A 921 32.21 15.24 -29.73
CA ASP A 921 32.20 13.83 -30.11
C ASP A 921 32.39 12.81 -28.99
N THR A 922 31.72 11.68 -29.22
CA THR A 922 32.14 10.28 -29.01
C THR A 922 33.50 10.05 -28.34
N SER A 923 33.49 9.35 -27.20
CA SER A 923 34.56 8.43 -26.83
C SER A 923 34.01 7.29 -25.95
N GLN A 924 34.38 6.08 -26.36
CA GLN A 924 34.02 4.79 -25.80
C GLN A 924 34.62 4.59 -24.40
N SER A 925 33.82 4.13 -23.45
CA SER A 925 34.30 3.44 -22.24
C SER A 925 33.63 2.07 -22.15
N VAL A 926 34.46 1.05 -22.34
CA VAL A 926 34.13 -0.38 -22.24
C VAL A 926 33.91 -0.73 -20.76
N LYS A 927 32.68 -1.05 -20.34
CA LYS A 927 32.41 -1.78 -19.08
C LYS A 927 32.22 -3.26 -19.41
N LYS A 928 33.10 -4.09 -18.83
CA LYS A 928 33.00 -5.55 -18.82
C LYS A 928 31.83 -5.96 -17.91
N GLN A 929 30.97 -6.83 -18.41
CA GLN A 929 30.07 -7.66 -17.59
C GLN A 929 30.89 -8.62 -16.71
N PRO A 930 30.44 -8.93 -15.48
CA PRO A 930 30.61 -10.26 -14.90
C PRO A 930 29.38 -11.10 -15.24
N GLU A 931 29.61 -12.23 -15.92
CA GLU A 931 28.65 -13.34 -15.99
C GLU A 931 28.44 -13.90 -14.57
N ASN A 932 27.19 -14.10 -14.14
CA ASN A 932 26.91 -14.84 -12.92
C ASN A 932 25.79 -15.85 -13.16
N THR A 933 26.16 -17.13 -13.20
CA THR A 933 25.24 -18.28 -13.20
C THR A 933 25.88 -19.35 -12.32
N GLN A 934 25.96 -19.12 -11.00
CA GLN A 934 26.34 -20.14 -9.99
C GLN A 934 26.24 -19.72 -8.49
N ALA A 935 25.46 -18.70 -8.11
CA ALA A 935 25.64 -18.03 -6.81
C ALA A 935 24.82 -18.52 -5.59
N GLU A 936 23.85 -19.43 -5.71
CA GLU A 936 22.95 -19.74 -4.58
C GLU A 936 23.49 -20.79 -3.58
N ASN A 937 24.51 -21.57 -3.94
CA ASN A 937 25.10 -22.57 -3.01
C ASN A 937 26.41 -22.11 -2.33
N GLU A 938 26.99 -20.97 -2.72
CA GLU A 938 28.26 -20.48 -2.14
C GLU A 938 28.08 -19.52 -0.95
N LEU A 939 26.87 -18.97 -0.74
CA LEU A 939 26.60 -18.00 0.34
C LEU A 939 26.43 -18.64 1.73
N ALA A 940 25.98 -19.90 1.81
CA ALA A 940 25.70 -20.58 3.07
C ALA A 940 26.97 -20.88 3.91
N ASP A 941 28.10 -21.11 3.23
CA ASP A 941 29.41 -21.41 3.85
C ASP A 941 30.25 -20.14 4.10
N THR A 942 29.66 -18.94 3.99
CA THR A 942 30.37 -17.67 4.25
C THR A 942 30.84 -17.64 5.71
N PRO A 943 32.15 -17.51 6.00
CA PRO A 943 32.65 -17.42 7.36
C PRO A 943 32.01 -16.24 8.11
N VAL A 944 31.72 -16.39 9.40
CA VAL A 944 31.07 -15.34 10.21
C VAL A 944 31.82 -14.00 10.19
N ALA A 945 33.15 -14.02 10.01
CA ALA A 945 33.96 -12.81 9.87
C ALA A 945 33.70 -12.00 8.59
N ASP A 946 33.15 -12.66 7.56
CA ASP A 946 32.84 -12.08 6.25
C ASP A 946 31.34 -11.78 6.11
N VAL A 947 30.55 -12.05 7.15
CA VAL A 947 29.12 -11.73 7.20
C VAL A 947 28.92 -10.22 7.35
N ARG A 948 28.21 -9.64 6.39
CA ARG A 948 27.96 -8.19 6.29
C ARG A 948 27.25 -7.70 7.56
N GLY A 949 27.90 -6.80 8.32
CA GLY A 949 27.37 -6.26 9.58
C GLY A 949 27.89 -6.93 10.85
N VAL A 950 28.74 -7.96 10.75
CA VAL A 950 29.40 -8.60 11.89
C VAL A 950 30.83 -8.05 12.05
N SER A 951 31.10 -7.35 13.16
CA SER A 951 32.46 -6.86 13.46
C SER A 951 33.44 -8.01 13.73
N SER A 952 34.75 -7.81 13.51
CA SER A 952 35.76 -8.84 13.77
C SER A 952 35.76 -9.36 15.22
N ALA A 953 35.46 -8.50 16.20
CA ALA A 953 35.36 -8.89 17.60
C ALA A 953 34.09 -9.73 17.89
N ALA A 954 32.97 -9.40 17.23
CA ALA A 954 31.75 -10.20 17.31
C ALA A 954 31.94 -11.55 16.58
N ALA A 955 32.64 -11.56 15.45
CA ALA A 955 32.94 -12.78 14.70
C ALA A 955 33.86 -13.72 15.48
N GLU A 956 34.86 -13.20 16.20
CA GLU A 956 35.69 -13.99 17.13
C GLU A 956 34.85 -14.56 18.28
N ALA A 957 33.91 -13.79 18.84
CA ALA A 957 33.02 -14.25 19.90
C ALA A 957 32.02 -15.32 19.43
N PHE A 958 31.43 -15.14 18.25
CA PHE A 958 30.53 -16.13 17.62
C PHE A 958 31.27 -17.41 17.23
N SER A 959 32.47 -17.29 16.65
CA SER A 959 33.32 -18.44 16.33
C SER A 959 33.74 -19.20 17.60
N ALA A 960 34.05 -18.49 18.69
CA ALA A 960 34.37 -19.11 19.98
C ALA A 960 33.16 -19.80 20.63
N ALA A 961 31.94 -19.36 20.30
CA ALA A 961 30.68 -19.96 20.73
C ALA A 961 30.19 -21.09 19.79
N GLY A 962 30.90 -21.37 18.70
CA GLY A 962 30.61 -22.47 17.77
C GLY A 962 29.76 -22.09 16.55
N PHE A 963 29.54 -20.80 16.29
CA PHE A 963 28.92 -20.30 15.05
C PHE A 963 30.02 -19.88 14.08
N GLU A 964 30.33 -20.72 13.09
CA GLU A 964 31.46 -20.50 12.18
C GLU A 964 31.03 -19.93 10.82
N THR A 965 29.76 -20.12 10.43
CA THR A 965 29.22 -19.72 9.13
C THR A 965 27.96 -18.83 9.21
N LEU A 966 27.61 -18.18 8.09
CA LEU A 966 26.37 -17.41 7.92
C LEU A 966 25.13 -18.27 8.25
N SER A 967 25.11 -19.52 7.78
CA SER A 967 24.01 -20.46 8.05
C SER A 967 23.85 -20.74 9.56
N ASP A 968 24.95 -20.80 10.31
CA ASP A 968 24.90 -21.01 11.77
C ASP A 968 24.23 -19.83 12.48
N LEU A 969 24.50 -18.60 12.03
CA LEU A 969 23.85 -17.40 12.58
C LEU A 969 22.38 -17.29 12.17
N GLN A 970 22.03 -17.67 10.94
CA GLN A 970 20.65 -17.64 10.44
C GLN A 970 19.74 -18.63 11.17
N THR A 971 20.27 -19.81 11.53
CA THR A 971 19.51 -20.89 12.20
C THR A 971 19.50 -20.81 13.73
N ALA A 972 20.46 -20.13 14.35
CA ALA A 972 20.47 -19.93 15.80
C ALA A 972 19.18 -19.26 16.30
N THR A 973 18.86 -19.37 17.59
CA THR A 973 17.81 -18.57 18.24
C THR A 973 18.38 -17.25 18.78
N ASP A 974 17.51 -16.28 19.08
CA ASP A 974 17.96 -15.00 19.63
C ASP A 974 18.52 -15.16 21.04
N GLU A 975 17.98 -16.10 21.82
CA GLU A 975 18.48 -16.45 23.16
C GLU A 975 19.89 -17.05 23.10
N GLU A 976 20.18 -17.89 22.09
CA GLU A 976 21.50 -18.47 21.88
C GLU A 976 22.54 -17.42 21.50
N LEU A 977 22.21 -16.51 20.59
CA LEU A 977 23.12 -15.42 20.19
C LEU A 977 23.34 -14.40 21.32
N VAL A 978 22.30 -14.10 22.11
CA VAL A 978 22.38 -13.18 23.27
C VAL A 978 23.21 -13.76 24.42
N SER A 979 23.32 -15.08 24.48
CA SER A 979 24.17 -15.76 25.46
C SER A 979 25.67 -15.70 25.14
N VAL A 980 26.06 -15.25 23.93
CA VAL A 980 27.46 -15.09 23.53
C VAL A 980 28.06 -13.86 24.21
N GLU A 981 29.15 -14.05 24.97
CA GLU A 981 29.82 -12.97 25.69
C GLU A 981 30.52 -12.01 24.72
N GLY A 982 30.01 -10.78 24.58
CA GLY A 982 30.61 -9.73 23.74
C GLY A 982 29.60 -8.83 23.00
N PRO A 983 28.74 -9.36 22.12
CA PRO A 983 27.70 -8.57 21.44
C PRO A 983 26.53 -8.21 22.39
N SER A 984 26.05 -6.97 22.34
CA SER A 984 24.85 -6.54 23.08
C SER A 984 23.56 -7.08 22.43
N GLU A 985 22.47 -7.17 23.19
CA GLU A 985 21.16 -7.63 22.68
C GLU A 985 20.68 -6.80 21.48
N GLN A 986 20.94 -5.49 21.50
CA GLN A 986 20.64 -4.57 20.39
C GLN A 986 21.52 -4.88 19.16
N ARG A 987 22.77 -5.28 19.36
CA ARG A 987 23.70 -5.68 18.28
C ARG A 987 23.30 -6.99 17.62
N ILE A 988 22.71 -7.91 18.37
CA ILE A 988 22.18 -9.16 17.82
C ILE A 988 20.93 -8.93 17.01
N LYS A 989 20.05 -8.01 17.44
CA LYS A 989 18.90 -7.56 16.63
C LYS A 989 19.34 -6.93 15.31
N LEU A 990 20.44 -6.18 15.29
CA LEU A 990 21.04 -5.62 14.06
C LEU A 990 21.62 -6.70 13.14
N ILE A 991 22.39 -7.65 13.69
CA ILE A 991 22.95 -8.75 12.92
C ILE A 991 21.82 -9.60 12.31
N ARG A 992 20.75 -9.88 13.07
CA ARG A 992 19.55 -10.57 12.61
C ARG A 992 18.87 -9.89 11.44
N ALA A 993 18.66 -8.59 11.54
CA ALA A 993 18.04 -7.81 10.48
C ALA A 993 18.89 -7.83 9.19
N SER A 994 20.21 -7.96 9.31
CA SER A 994 21.13 -8.00 8.16
C SER A 994 21.25 -9.37 7.46
N ILE A 995 21.06 -10.47 8.20
CA ILE A 995 21.27 -11.83 7.65
C ILE A 995 19.98 -12.57 7.29
N GLY A 996 18.81 -12.12 7.77
CA GLY A 996 17.53 -12.83 7.59
C GLY A 996 17.45 -14.12 8.41
N ARG A 997 16.24 -14.65 8.63
CA ARG A 997 16.02 -15.95 9.28
C ARG A 997 15.59 -16.96 8.23
N ILE A 998 16.11 -18.18 8.31
CA ILE A 998 15.67 -19.33 7.51
C ILE A 998 14.52 -20.02 8.25
#